data_AF-U1TSH3-F1
#
_entry.id   AF-U1TSH3-F1
#
_cell.length_a   1.000
_cell.length_b   1.000
_cell.length_c   1.000
_cell.angle_alpha   90.00
_cell.angle_beta   90.00
_cell.angle_gamma   90.00
#
_symmetry.space_group_name_H-M   'P 1'
#
loop_
_entity.id
_entity.type
_entity.pdbx_description
1 polymer ?
#
loop_
_entity_poly.entity_id
_entity_poly.type
_entity_poly.pdbx_seq_one_letter_code
_entity_poly.pdbx_strand_id
1 'polypeptide(L)'
;MTTLNSPVVYTQPLALPNSAAPPVALQRQGGTAATDAPVPKPSSALQKALGDRCNQLALAQSLQRLIQDLTQQLVPDESASKARTRMETALASHLKSTTLFVCEDSSWPGPTLPENRMVSLEDYLLGCGLQVPKTLEALVTLKDSSVLQAQVHPLGNLSGALSWPQPMDSNDQETVLALLQSNASGLPGLPLAEREKGALGYLMSGSAVSEANLKTPIVAMEKLLGSPKAQALGQAIQSRLEGIPTGVANNDYVLTAIHLGLDPESQADPARNSVAGYDLARSQHWGQPAAVVIEGLGKHLVEKGRANAQTAPLAAYLLLARTAPEYLVKDIPASVTYGSVLWAQLAMAVARIEAQTPGRTLGMGYAEILLGAETLPVDEELCQQIDYQALKDWGTVNGLLIDTEEAPSASAMERVRTAFNSHLSSLKNTSDALQTAIPSRSAMGIAQLQAAFPELDPRLFEVKNIQKARLKEGRPGVYPGMRSMLDVVMEGGALGPEDHWVSNDKRLPVDKFCNLYRAGKLGVATPFKTAYDSAIQAQGEGQQGLVRHLISTLPLEDRKNLEFGKLEFFHTHQYKIAGDLLTPPALHVRGHTLEVKATQTNGQVDIYLIDTRQGSIEKQNFLKRRRTEPYTADKMEERDANILSRTALFEPGNDKPARRFLAQPEGTQPPDSFNSERSHAIADVFVKSLDLKNDDLLNEARGMTSFDQDSARNEAIAEFFRSLIPLRSAIVNFKHGNVGQGLFDLALDVVGLVTLGAGKAAQAGKVLGKGLSTASQAAKAARFIGAKVVEAFNPLSGIGELLVGGGRMAVGGGRYLVRQFNVLRGTAGGYDLLKAVSKQHGDAAIGVFKVAGENVEGVAVQHRRKWYALDTQTMRPYDRPIHDFAPGVRAVDGKITHLPTVPEGELSNGMFRQFSVPRSRITGLSRNSQGVYVAADGHLSHIRHTDGSGQTALYEVRQVARTADGKVQARVYHNNRQTGLLVEHVQGDQWRRLGLQGGAPTSIKADCGPVIGRGGEGVVYASLDGKRAYKDLGPTRYTPSDNIELSDVQYLNKYYGDGFARTVVEDGRRYLVMGRIEGLDLAHINKNSLPPEARSLLADTFAEMEAKDIYHNDLQLKNFMYSANDNKIYPVDMDALSSEFMVSFLMQDYERKKQRLLKQYAALVAKAP
;
A
#
# COMPACT_ATOMS: atom_id res chain seq x y z
N MET A 1 -48.04 -21.44 6.45
CA MET A 1 -48.54 -21.59 5.07
C MET A 1 -48.08 -20.34 4.31
N THR A 2 -47.33 -20.40 3.20
CA THR A 2 -46.86 -21.57 2.42
C THR A 2 -45.61 -21.17 1.60
N THR A 3 -44.63 -22.07 1.53
CA THR A 3 -43.55 -22.15 0.51
C THR A 3 -42.68 -20.91 0.20
N LEU A 4 -41.50 -20.88 0.82
CA LEU A 4 -40.29 -20.24 0.29
C LEU A 4 -39.82 -20.95 -0.99
N ASN A 5 -39.24 -20.20 -1.95
CA ASN A 5 -38.49 -20.75 -3.09
C ASN A 5 -37.04 -20.24 -3.08
N SER A 6 -36.12 -21.13 -3.48
CA SER A 6 -34.67 -20.98 -3.33
C SER A 6 -34.04 -19.96 -4.29
N PRO A 7 -32.87 -19.36 -3.97
CA PRO A 7 -32.14 -18.50 -4.91
C PRO A 7 -31.54 -19.32 -6.06
N VAL A 8 -31.77 -18.84 -7.29
CA VAL A 8 -31.30 -19.49 -8.53
C VAL A 8 -29.83 -19.14 -8.80
N VAL A 9 -29.03 -20.16 -9.11
CA VAL A 9 -27.66 -20.02 -9.59
C VAL A 9 -27.67 -19.48 -11.02
N TYR A 10 -27.16 -18.26 -11.23
CA TYR A 10 -26.97 -17.71 -12.58
C TYR A 10 -25.76 -18.34 -13.28
N THR A 11 -26.01 -19.40 -14.05
CA THR A 11 -25.11 -19.84 -15.13
C THR A 11 -25.41 -19.02 -16.39
N GLN A 12 -24.42 -18.29 -16.91
CA GLN A 12 -24.50 -17.68 -18.24
C GLN A 12 -24.53 -18.76 -19.33
N PRO A 13 -25.50 -18.75 -20.27
CA PRO A 13 -25.43 -19.56 -21.48
C PRO A 13 -24.78 -18.80 -22.64
N LEU A 14 -23.82 -19.44 -23.30
CA LEU A 14 -23.37 -19.09 -24.65
C LEU A 14 -24.45 -19.49 -25.67
N ALA A 15 -24.85 -18.59 -26.57
CA ALA A 15 -25.62 -18.93 -27.76
C ALA A 15 -25.38 -17.92 -28.90
N LEU A 16 -24.88 -18.42 -30.03
CA LEU A 16 -24.84 -17.73 -31.32
C LEU A 16 -26.17 -17.94 -32.07
N PRO A 17 -26.72 -16.94 -32.78
CA PRO A 17 -27.75 -17.16 -33.79
C PRO A 17 -27.12 -17.26 -35.19
N ASN A 18 -27.54 -18.24 -35.98
CA ASN A 18 -27.06 -18.46 -37.34
C ASN A 18 -28.22 -18.48 -38.36
N SER A 19 -27.98 -17.93 -39.55
CA SER A 19 -28.72 -18.03 -40.82
C SER A 19 -30.27 -17.96 -40.84
N ALA A 20 -30.80 -17.03 -41.64
CA ALA A 20 -32.09 -17.17 -42.32
C ALA A 20 -31.93 -16.81 -43.81
N ALA A 21 -32.67 -17.48 -44.70
CA ALA A 21 -32.57 -17.38 -46.16
C ALA A 21 -34.00 -17.25 -46.80
N PRO A 22 -34.13 -16.81 -48.08
CA PRO A 22 -35.19 -15.87 -48.51
C PRO A 22 -36.32 -16.53 -49.34
N PRO A 23 -37.35 -15.81 -49.84
CA PRO A 23 -37.30 -14.91 -51.02
C PRO A 23 -37.98 -13.53 -50.73
N VAL A 24 -38.40 -12.61 -51.61
CA VAL A 24 -38.65 -12.50 -53.08
C VAL A 24 -38.17 -11.10 -53.58
N ALA A 25 -38.11 -10.87 -54.91
CA ALA A 25 -37.62 -9.64 -55.55
C ALA A 25 -38.68 -8.59 -55.93
N LEU A 26 -38.23 -7.33 -56.14
CA LEU A 26 -38.85 -6.38 -57.09
C LEU A 26 -37.76 -5.45 -57.69
N GLN A 27 -37.79 -5.26 -59.01
CA GLN A 27 -36.74 -4.58 -59.79
C GLN A 27 -37.00 -3.07 -59.97
N ARG A 28 -35.93 -2.27 -60.13
CA ARG A 28 -35.68 -1.47 -61.36
C ARG A 28 -34.31 -0.76 -61.37
N GLN A 29 -33.59 -0.97 -62.47
CA GLN A 29 -32.75 -0.05 -63.28
C GLN A 29 -32.19 1.23 -62.61
N GLY A 30 -30.91 1.61 -62.77
CA GLY A 30 -29.79 0.99 -63.52
C GLY A 30 -28.69 2.03 -63.79
N GLY A 31 -27.41 1.69 -63.58
CA GLY A 31 -26.29 2.60 -63.79
C GLY A 31 -24.93 1.97 -63.48
N THR A 32 -24.08 1.84 -64.49
CA THR A 32 -22.67 1.42 -64.44
C THR A 32 -21.78 2.58 -63.92
N ALA A 33 -20.63 2.39 -63.26
CA ALA A 33 -19.91 1.19 -62.83
C ALA A 33 -18.87 1.55 -61.75
N ALA A 34 -18.53 0.60 -60.87
CA ALA A 34 -17.21 0.42 -60.24
C ALA A 34 -17.19 -0.93 -59.49
N THR A 35 -16.07 -1.62 -59.47
CA THR A 35 -15.91 -2.89 -58.73
C THR A 35 -15.62 -2.61 -57.26
N ASP A 36 -16.66 -2.60 -56.42
CA ASP A 36 -16.50 -2.67 -54.96
C ASP A 36 -16.00 -4.05 -54.57
N ALA A 37 -14.69 -4.16 -54.30
CA ALA A 37 -14.20 -5.17 -53.38
C ALA A 37 -14.77 -4.86 -51.98
N PRO A 38 -15.13 -5.85 -51.15
CA PRO A 38 -15.59 -5.59 -49.80
C PRO A 38 -14.45 -4.94 -49.02
N VAL A 39 -14.54 -3.64 -48.74
CA VAL A 39 -13.57 -2.93 -47.90
C VAL A 39 -13.73 -3.49 -46.48
N PRO A 40 -12.75 -4.24 -45.92
CA PRO A 40 -12.80 -4.58 -44.51
C PRO A 40 -12.71 -3.28 -43.72
N LYS A 41 -13.69 -3.02 -42.85
CA LYS A 41 -13.65 -1.83 -41.98
C LYS A 41 -12.35 -1.92 -41.16
N PRO A 42 -11.43 -0.94 -41.25
CA PRO A 42 -10.26 -0.94 -40.38
C PRO A 42 -10.74 -0.74 -38.94
N SER A 43 -10.52 -1.75 -38.09
CA SER A 43 -10.75 -1.64 -36.65
C SER A 43 -9.96 -0.44 -36.13
N SER A 44 -10.59 0.44 -35.34
CA SER A 44 -9.87 1.54 -34.70
C SER A 44 -8.75 1.00 -33.80
N ALA A 45 -7.68 1.78 -33.61
CA ALA A 45 -6.56 1.36 -32.77
C ALA A 45 -6.99 1.06 -31.31
N LEU A 46 -8.12 1.62 -30.86
CA LEU A 46 -8.74 1.30 -29.57
C LEU A 46 -9.33 -0.10 -29.55
N GLN A 47 -10.11 -0.49 -30.57
CA GLN A 47 -10.68 -1.84 -30.68
C GLN A 47 -9.57 -2.89 -30.67
N LYS A 48 -8.48 -2.65 -31.42
CA LYS A 48 -7.31 -3.53 -31.44
C LYS A 48 -6.67 -3.68 -30.05
N ALA A 49 -6.43 -2.57 -29.35
CA ALA A 49 -5.85 -2.60 -28.01
C ALA A 49 -6.79 -3.20 -26.94
N LEU A 50 -8.12 -3.09 -27.11
CA LEU A 50 -9.12 -3.79 -26.29
C LEU A 50 -9.11 -5.30 -26.56
N GLY A 51 -9.00 -5.71 -27.83
CA GLY A 51 -8.78 -7.11 -28.23
C GLY A 51 -7.50 -7.70 -27.63
N ASP A 52 -6.40 -6.95 -27.63
CA ASP A 52 -5.13 -7.35 -27.01
C ASP A 52 -5.25 -7.53 -25.49
N ARG A 53 -5.92 -6.60 -24.80
CA ARG A 53 -6.22 -6.72 -23.37
C ARG A 53 -7.11 -7.92 -23.07
N CYS A 54 -8.11 -8.18 -23.92
CA CYS A 54 -8.96 -9.36 -23.85
C CYS A 54 -8.15 -10.66 -23.98
N ASN A 55 -7.18 -10.71 -24.90
CA ASN A 55 -6.27 -11.85 -25.01
C ASN A 55 -5.40 -12.01 -23.75
N GLN A 56 -4.89 -10.93 -23.14
CA GLN A 56 -4.13 -11.02 -21.89
C GLN A 56 -4.97 -11.58 -20.74
N LEU A 57 -6.25 -11.21 -20.65
CA LEU A 57 -7.18 -11.79 -19.68
C LEU A 57 -7.44 -13.28 -19.96
N ALA A 58 -7.67 -13.66 -21.22
CA ALA A 58 -7.88 -15.05 -21.63
C ALA A 58 -6.63 -15.92 -21.37
N LEU A 59 -5.43 -15.38 -21.64
CA LEU A 59 -4.15 -16.00 -21.34
C LEU A 59 -3.97 -16.20 -19.84
N ALA A 60 -4.13 -15.14 -19.03
CA ALA A 60 -4.02 -15.20 -17.57
C ALA A 60 -4.94 -16.26 -16.95
N GLN A 61 -6.21 -16.31 -17.39
CA GLN A 61 -7.18 -17.32 -16.95
C GLN A 61 -6.76 -18.75 -17.36
N SER A 62 -6.27 -18.92 -18.58
CA SER A 62 -5.89 -20.24 -19.12
C SER A 62 -4.62 -20.78 -18.44
N LEU A 63 -3.63 -19.92 -18.18
CA LEU A 63 -2.45 -20.24 -17.39
C LEU A 63 -2.81 -20.57 -15.94
N GLN A 64 -3.77 -19.85 -15.34
CA GLN A 64 -4.24 -20.12 -13.98
C GLN A 64 -4.96 -21.47 -13.86
N ARG A 65 -5.73 -21.89 -14.87
CA ARG A 65 -6.30 -23.26 -14.95
C ARG A 65 -5.20 -24.30 -15.09
N LEU A 66 -4.24 -24.10 -16.00
CA LEU A 66 -3.12 -25.02 -16.21
C LEU A 66 -2.31 -25.23 -14.91
N ILE A 67 -2.08 -24.17 -14.13
CA ILE A 67 -1.44 -24.27 -12.79
C ILE A 67 -2.29 -25.13 -11.84
N GLN A 68 -3.62 -24.98 -11.82
CA GLN A 68 -4.52 -25.78 -10.98
C GLN A 68 -4.58 -27.25 -11.42
N ASP A 69 -4.56 -27.53 -12.72
CA ASP A 69 -4.56 -28.88 -13.27
C ASP A 69 -3.23 -29.60 -12.99
N LEU A 70 -2.10 -28.87 -13.01
CA LEU A 70 -0.80 -29.40 -12.58
C LEU A 70 -0.76 -29.69 -11.08
N THR A 71 -1.27 -28.80 -10.21
CA THR A 71 -1.24 -29.03 -8.76
C THR A 71 -2.18 -30.14 -8.30
N GLN A 72 -3.27 -30.41 -9.02
CA GLN A 72 -4.13 -31.58 -8.77
C GLN A 72 -3.43 -32.93 -8.98
N GLN A 73 -2.28 -32.97 -9.66
CA GLN A 73 -1.49 -34.20 -9.86
C GLN A 73 -0.52 -34.52 -8.71
N LEU A 74 -0.48 -33.68 -7.66
CA LEU A 74 0.30 -33.92 -6.45
C LEU A 74 -0.13 -35.20 -5.73
N VAL A 75 0.85 -36.04 -5.39
CA VAL A 75 0.64 -37.22 -4.55
C VAL A 75 0.94 -36.86 -3.09
N PRO A 76 0.10 -37.24 -2.11
CA PRO A 76 0.44 -37.13 -0.70
C PRO A 76 1.79 -37.77 -0.38
N ASP A 77 2.55 -37.16 0.53
CA ASP A 77 3.88 -37.60 1.00
C ASP A 77 4.98 -37.70 -0.08
N GLU A 78 4.76 -37.17 -1.30
CA GLU A 78 5.81 -37.05 -2.32
C GLU A 78 6.78 -35.88 -2.02
N SER A 79 8.09 -36.13 -2.15
CA SER A 79 9.12 -35.10 -1.98
C SER A 79 8.98 -33.96 -2.99
N ALA A 80 9.07 -32.71 -2.53
CA ALA A 80 8.88 -31.50 -3.36
C ALA A 80 9.73 -31.46 -4.65
N SER A 81 10.92 -32.06 -4.66
CA SER A 81 11.76 -32.18 -5.86
C SER A 81 11.13 -33.08 -6.94
N LYS A 82 10.67 -34.28 -6.57
CA LYS A 82 9.97 -35.21 -7.48
C LYS A 82 8.67 -34.62 -8.01
N ALA A 83 7.87 -34.03 -7.13
CA ALA A 83 6.65 -33.32 -7.50
C ALA A 83 6.92 -32.22 -8.55
N ARG A 84 7.97 -31.40 -8.34
CA ARG A 84 8.40 -30.38 -9.30
C ARG A 84 8.81 -30.98 -10.64
N THR A 85 9.68 -32.00 -10.66
CA THR A 85 10.12 -32.66 -11.91
C THR A 85 8.95 -33.26 -12.69
N ARG A 86 7.98 -33.86 -12.00
CA ARG A 86 6.77 -34.41 -12.63
C ARG A 86 5.92 -33.32 -13.29
N MET A 87 5.69 -32.20 -12.59
CA MET A 87 4.97 -31.06 -13.16
C MET A 87 5.69 -30.45 -14.36
N GLU A 88 7.00 -30.26 -14.28
CA GLU A 88 7.83 -29.72 -15.36
C GLU A 88 7.85 -30.65 -16.59
N THR A 89 7.78 -31.98 -16.38
CA THR A 89 7.63 -32.97 -17.47
C THR A 89 6.24 -32.93 -18.11
N ALA A 90 5.18 -32.72 -17.33
CA ALA A 90 3.81 -32.64 -17.83
C ALA A 90 3.50 -31.31 -18.55
N LEU A 91 4.17 -30.22 -18.16
CA LEU A 91 3.93 -28.85 -18.61
C LEU A 91 3.90 -28.71 -20.15
N ALA A 92 4.87 -29.30 -20.86
CA ALA A 92 4.94 -29.22 -22.32
C ALA A 92 3.75 -29.89 -23.04
N SER A 93 3.18 -30.95 -22.45
CA SER A 93 1.96 -31.57 -22.99
C SER A 93 0.74 -30.70 -22.72
N HIS A 94 0.62 -30.12 -21.52
CA HIS A 94 -0.51 -29.27 -21.13
C HIS A 94 -0.55 -27.96 -21.93
N LEU A 95 0.59 -27.35 -22.25
CA LEU A 95 0.65 -26.15 -23.09
C LEU A 95 0.16 -26.39 -24.53
N LYS A 96 0.25 -27.63 -25.03
CA LYS A 96 -0.28 -28.04 -26.33
C LYS A 96 -1.77 -28.39 -26.31
N SER A 97 -2.25 -29.02 -25.24
CA SER A 97 -3.66 -29.43 -25.11
C SER A 97 -4.58 -28.32 -24.63
N THR A 98 -4.10 -27.41 -23.78
CA THR A 98 -4.91 -26.32 -23.22
C THR A 98 -5.00 -25.19 -24.22
N THR A 99 -6.24 -24.85 -24.58
CA THR A 99 -6.55 -23.82 -25.58
C THR A 99 -7.11 -22.55 -24.95
N LEU A 100 -6.86 -21.41 -25.59
CA LEU A 100 -7.54 -20.15 -25.30
C LEU A 100 -8.26 -19.60 -26.54
N PHE A 101 -9.25 -18.74 -26.30
CA PHE A 101 -9.97 -18.01 -27.33
C PHE A 101 -9.23 -16.71 -27.67
N VAL A 102 -8.93 -16.47 -28.95
CA VAL A 102 -8.31 -15.22 -29.43
C VAL A 102 -9.41 -14.20 -29.73
N CYS A 103 -9.46 -13.14 -28.94
CA CYS A 103 -10.47 -12.08 -29.00
C CYS A 103 -10.47 -11.32 -30.34
N GLU A 104 -11.63 -10.73 -30.66
CA GLU A 104 -11.86 -9.96 -31.87
C GLU A 104 -10.97 -8.71 -31.93
N ASP A 105 -10.69 -8.24 -33.15
CA ASP A 105 -9.83 -7.10 -33.50
C ASP A 105 -8.37 -7.12 -32.95
N SER A 106 -7.97 -8.14 -32.18
CA SER A 106 -6.66 -8.22 -31.52
C SER A 106 -5.47 -8.30 -32.49
N SER A 107 -4.28 -7.97 -31.99
CA SER A 107 -3.02 -7.89 -32.73
C SER A 107 -2.29 -9.21 -32.94
N TRP A 108 -2.84 -10.34 -32.47
CA TRP A 108 -2.17 -11.64 -32.49
C TRP A 108 -1.73 -12.03 -33.91
N PRO A 109 -0.41 -12.14 -34.20
CA PRO A 109 0.11 -12.26 -35.56
C PRO A 109 0.39 -13.73 -35.93
N GLY A 110 -0.32 -14.68 -35.31
CA GLY A 110 -0.14 -16.10 -35.55
C GLY A 110 -0.69 -16.58 -36.90
N PRO A 111 -0.66 -17.90 -37.17
CA PRO A 111 -1.25 -18.48 -38.37
C PRO A 111 -2.77 -18.22 -38.45
N THR A 112 -3.37 -18.52 -39.59
CA THR A 112 -4.80 -18.27 -39.89
C THR A 112 -5.70 -18.74 -38.75
N LEU A 113 -6.43 -17.80 -38.14
CA LEU A 113 -7.34 -18.10 -37.03
C LEU A 113 -8.39 -19.15 -37.45
N PRO A 114 -8.57 -20.24 -36.71
CA PRO A 114 -9.65 -21.19 -36.97
C PRO A 114 -11.01 -20.54 -36.71
N GLU A 115 -12.08 -21.07 -37.30
CA GLU A 115 -13.43 -20.48 -37.20
C GLU A 115 -13.94 -20.36 -35.75
N ASN A 116 -13.55 -21.29 -34.87
CA ASN A 116 -13.86 -21.26 -33.45
C ASN A 116 -12.96 -20.31 -32.63
N ARG A 117 -11.93 -19.72 -33.27
CA ARG A 117 -10.91 -18.83 -32.69
C ARG A 117 -10.13 -19.42 -31.50
N MET A 118 -10.14 -20.74 -31.33
CA MET A 118 -9.42 -21.46 -30.28
C MET A 118 -8.03 -21.87 -30.76
N VAL A 119 -6.99 -21.49 -30.02
CA VAL A 119 -5.58 -21.84 -30.30
C VAL A 119 -4.93 -22.44 -29.06
N SER A 120 -3.89 -23.26 -29.22
CA SER A 120 -3.16 -23.80 -28.05
C SER A 120 -2.38 -22.68 -27.33
N LEU A 121 -2.09 -22.87 -26.03
CA LEU A 121 -1.23 -21.94 -25.29
C LEU A 121 0.18 -21.85 -25.91
N GLU A 122 0.73 -22.96 -26.41
CA GLU A 122 2.02 -22.97 -27.11
C GLU A 122 1.97 -22.12 -28.39
N ASP A 123 0.99 -22.34 -29.28
CA ASP A 123 0.84 -21.59 -30.53
C ASP A 123 0.59 -20.10 -30.28
N TYR A 124 -0.21 -19.78 -29.26
CA TYR A 124 -0.47 -18.38 -28.90
C TYR A 124 0.80 -17.66 -28.47
N LEU A 125 1.58 -18.27 -27.56
CA LEU A 125 2.82 -17.70 -27.03
C LEU A 125 3.88 -17.55 -28.13
N LEU A 126 4.05 -18.57 -28.97
CA LEU A 126 4.94 -18.50 -30.14
C LEU A 126 4.49 -17.43 -31.13
N GLY A 127 3.19 -17.31 -31.39
CA GLY A 127 2.62 -16.25 -32.23
C GLY A 127 2.90 -14.85 -31.68
N CYS A 128 2.82 -14.65 -30.35
CA CYS A 128 3.22 -13.40 -29.70
C CYS A 128 4.74 -13.17 -29.63
N GLY A 129 5.58 -14.10 -30.08
CA GLY A 129 7.04 -14.04 -29.91
C GLY A 129 7.50 -14.19 -28.44
N LEU A 130 6.63 -14.70 -27.57
CA LEU A 130 6.92 -14.94 -26.16
C LEU A 130 7.64 -16.28 -25.97
N GLN A 131 8.48 -16.37 -24.93
CA GLN A 131 9.11 -17.64 -24.59
C GLN A 131 8.09 -18.59 -23.96
N VAL A 132 7.96 -19.79 -24.53
CA VAL A 132 7.15 -20.88 -23.99
C VAL A 132 7.74 -21.30 -22.62
N PRO A 133 6.98 -21.24 -21.51
CA PRO A 133 7.50 -21.50 -20.18
C PRO A 133 7.89 -22.98 -20.01
N LYS A 134 9.12 -23.23 -19.55
CA LYS A 134 9.66 -24.58 -19.32
C LYS A 134 9.68 -25.02 -17.87
N THR A 135 9.39 -24.10 -16.93
CA THR A 135 9.36 -24.35 -15.49
C THR A 135 8.08 -23.81 -14.89
N LEU A 136 7.66 -24.37 -13.74
CA LEU A 136 6.49 -23.87 -13.00
C LEU A 136 6.67 -22.41 -12.57
N GLU A 137 7.89 -22.00 -12.27
CA GLU A 137 8.25 -20.64 -11.90
C GLU A 137 8.04 -19.65 -13.07
N ALA A 138 8.56 -19.97 -14.26
CA ALA A 138 8.34 -19.18 -15.46
C ALA A 138 6.85 -19.10 -15.85
N LEU A 139 6.09 -20.19 -15.64
CA LEU A 139 4.65 -20.23 -15.87
C LEU A 139 3.89 -19.28 -14.91
N VAL A 140 4.25 -19.27 -13.63
CA VAL A 140 3.66 -18.36 -12.62
C VAL A 140 4.02 -16.90 -12.95
N THR A 141 5.29 -16.60 -13.24
CA THR A 141 5.72 -15.25 -13.65
C THR A 141 4.98 -14.75 -14.90
N LEU A 142 4.82 -15.61 -15.92
CA LEU A 142 4.04 -15.27 -17.11
C LEU A 142 2.58 -14.99 -16.75
N LYS A 143 1.94 -15.84 -15.96
CA LYS A 143 0.55 -15.66 -15.49
C LYS A 143 0.38 -14.35 -14.72
N ASP A 144 1.28 -14.04 -13.79
CA ASP A 144 1.25 -12.79 -13.02
C ASP A 144 1.45 -11.57 -13.94
N SER A 145 2.36 -11.64 -14.92
CA SER A 145 2.56 -10.56 -15.89
C SER A 145 1.34 -10.31 -16.77
N SER A 146 0.64 -11.35 -17.23
CA SER A 146 -0.60 -11.22 -18.01
C SER A 146 -1.77 -10.70 -17.17
N VAL A 147 -1.86 -11.05 -15.89
CA VAL A 147 -2.84 -10.44 -14.96
C VAL A 147 -2.58 -8.93 -14.85
N LEU A 148 -1.32 -8.53 -14.60
CA LEU A 148 -0.96 -7.11 -14.49
C LEU A 148 -1.30 -6.33 -15.78
N GLN A 149 -0.96 -6.88 -16.95
CA GLN A 149 -1.27 -6.26 -18.24
C GLN A 149 -2.78 -6.21 -18.53
N ALA A 150 -3.57 -7.20 -18.10
CA ALA A 150 -5.02 -7.23 -18.28
C ALA A 150 -5.77 -6.25 -17.35
N GLN A 151 -5.23 -5.96 -16.16
CA GLN A 151 -5.83 -5.04 -15.20
C GLN A 151 -5.86 -3.60 -15.72
N VAL A 152 -4.84 -3.15 -16.44
CA VAL A 152 -4.75 -1.78 -16.99
C VAL A 152 -5.67 -1.62 -18.20
N HIS A 153 -6.46 -0.55 -18.22
CA HIS A 153 -7.26 -0.20 -19.40
C HIS A 153 -6.35 0.34 -20.53
N PRO A 154 -6.61 0.12 -21.84
CA PRO A 154 -5.70 0.57 -22.90
C PRO A 154 -5.52 2.09 -23.02
N LEU A 155 -6.41 2.85 -22.36
CA LEU A 155 -6.42 4.31 -22.19
C LEU A 155 -5.91 4.76 -20.79
N GLY A 156 -5.22 3.89 -20.05
CA GLY A 156 -4.71 4.16 -18.71
C GLY A 156 -5.80 4.58 -17.73
N ASN A 157 -5.54 5.65 -16.98
CA ASN A 157 -6.46 6.28 -16.02
C ASN A 157 -7.53 7.19 -16.68
N LEU A 158 -7.73 7.10 -18.00
CA LEU A 158 -8.72 7.89 -18.77
C LEU A 158 -8.48 9.41 -18.76
N SER A 159 -7.27 9.87 -18.41
CA SER A 159 -6.92 11.31 -18.43
C SER A 159 -6.33 11.79 -19.76
N GLY A 160 -5.98 10.85 -20.65
CA GLY A 160 -5.33 11.15 -21.93
C GLY A 160 -3.99 11.85 -21.73
N ALA A 161 -3.74 12.91 -22.50
CA ALA A 161 -2.48 13.64 -22.47
C ALA A 161 -2.19 14.38 -21.15
N LEU A 162 -3.18 14.49 -20.24
CA LEU A 162 -3.01 15.08 -18.92
C LEU A 162 -2.33 14.13 -17.92
N SER A 163 -2.14 12.86 -18.27
CA SER A 163 -1.43 11.85 -17.47
C SER A 163 -0.26 11.18 -18.19
N TRP A 164 0.20 11.75 -19.32
CA TRP A 164 1.46 11.33 -19.92
C TRP A 164 2.63 11.56 -18.93
N PRO A 165 3.77 10.84 -19.05
CA PRO A 165 4.91 10.97 -18.14
C PRO A 165 5.42 12.41 -17.99
N GLN A 166 5.33 13.17 -19.07
CA GLN A 166 5.26 14.62 -19.05
C GLN A 166 3.83 15.02 -19.45
N PRO A 167 3.00 15.55 -18.54
CA PRO A 167 1.66 16.03 -18.87
C PRO A 167 1.70 17.16 -19.91
N MET A 168 0.71 17.19 -20.81
CA MET A 168 0.54 18.25 -21.81
C MET A 168 0.64 19.64 -21.17
N ASP A 169 1.46 20.53 -21.75
CA ASP A 169 1.68 21.86 -21.20
C ASP A 169 0.46 22.80 -21.39
N SER A 170 0.41 23.88 -20.62
CA SER A 170 -0.75 24.80 -20.62
C SER A 170 -1.01 25.46 -21.97
N ASN A 171 0.02 25.74 -22.77
CA ASN A 171 -0.14 26.36 -24.10
C ASN A 171 -0.75 25.37 -25.10
N ASP A 172 -0.37 24.10 -25.01
CA ASP A 172 -0.97 23.05 -25.84
C ASP A 172 -2.42 22.75 -25.40
N GLN A 173 -2.71 22.79 -24.10
CA GLN A 173 -4.08 22.72 -23.58
C GLN A 173 -4.95 23.89 -24.05
N GLU A 174 -4.43 25.13 -24.01
CA GLU A 174 -5.09 26.32 -24.59
C GLU A 174 -5.33 26.14 -26.10
N THR A 175 -4.39 25.53 -26.83
CA THR A 175 -4.52 25.24 -28.26
C THR A 175 -5.65 24.24 -28.55
N VAL A 176 -5.86 23.24 -27.68
CA VAL A 176 -7.02 22.33 -27.75
C VAL A 176 -8.34 23.09 -27.53
N LEU A 177 -8.40 23.94 -26.49
CA LEU A 177 -9.59 24.75 -26.19
C LEU A 177 -9.93 25.74 -27.32
N ALA A 178 -8.91 26.39 -27.89
CA ALA A 178 -9.06 27.29 -29.03
C ALA A 178 -9.60 26.59 -30.28
N LEU A 179 -9.19 25.33 -30.53
CA LEU A 179 -9.72 24.52 -31.64
C LEU A 179 -11.23 24.27 -31.48
N LEU A 180 -11.69 23.92 -30.28
CA LEU A 180 -13.12 23.72 -29.96
C LEU A 180 -13.97 24.99 -30.12
N GLN A 181 -13.35 26.17 -30.07
CA GLN A 181 -14.00 27.47 -30.25
C GLN A 181 -13.76 28.09 -31.64
N SER A 182 -13.14 27.36 -32.57
CA SER A 182 -12.75 27.89 -33.89
C SER A 182 -13.74 27.55 -35.00
N ASN A 183 -14.22 28.60 -35.69
CA ASN A 183 -14.93 28.51 -36.97
C ASN A 183 -14.07 27.88 -38.08
N ALA A 184 -12.74 27.90 -37.94
CA ALA A 184 -11.79 27.37 -38.93
C ALA A 184 -11.34 25.93 -38.63
N SER A 185 -11.98 25.25 -37.68
CA SER A 185 -11.66 23.85 -37.31
C SER A 185 -12.04 22.83 -38.39
N GLY A 186 -12.97 23.16 -39.29
CA GLY A 186 -13.44 22.26 -40.36
C GLY A 186 -14.29 21.08 -39.87
N LEU A 187 -14.62 21.00 -38.58
CA LEU A 187 -15.38 19.90 -37.99
C LEU A 187 -16.86 20.27 -37.80
N PRO A 188 -17.82 19.44 -38.27
CA PRO A 188 -19.24 19.69 -38.06
C PRO A 188 -19.59 19.83 -36.57
N GLY A 189 -20.32 20.89 -36.23
CA GLY A 189 -20.74 21.22 -34.87
C GLY A 189 -19.70 21.95 -34.01
N LEU A 190 -18.58 22.41 -34.60
CA LEU A 190 -17.70 23.42 -34.01
C LEU A 190 -17.89 24.78 -34.73
N PRO A 191 -17.76 25.93 -34.03
CA PRO A 191 -17.49 26.07 -32.60
C PRO A 191 -18.63 25.56 -31.72
N LEU A 192 -18.34 25.24 -30.47
CA LEU A 192 -19.35 24.73 -29.52
C LEU A 192 -20.48 25.76 -29.30
N ALA A 193 -21.69 25.43 -29.75
CA ALA A 193 -22.89 26.23 -29.52
C ALA A 193 -23.21 26.38 -28.02
N GLU A 194 -23.00 25.30 -27.25
CA GLU A 194 -23.13 25.29 -25.79
C GLU A 194 -21.74 25.09 -25.18
N ARG A 195 -21.04 26.19 -24.91
CA ARG A 195 -19.64 26.17 -24.44
C ARG A 195 -19.43 25.36 -23.15
N GLU A 196 -20.41 25.39 -22.24
CA GLU A 196 -20.32 24.74 -20.92
C GLU A 196 -20.27 23.21 -21.03
N LYS A 197 -21.00 22.61 -21.98
CA LYS A 197 -21.04 21.16 -22.24
C LYS A 197 -19.73 20.59 -22.81
N GLY A 198 -18.80 21.46 -23.22
CA GLY A 198 -17.44 21.09 -23.65
C GLY A 198 -17.39 20.03 -24.76
N ALA A 199 -16.27 19.30 -24.80
CA ALA A 199 -16.12 18.19 -25.75
C ALA A 199 -17.04 17.00 -25.43
N LEU A 200 -17.43 16.76 -24.16
CA LEU A 200 -18.30 15.65 -23.81
C LEU A 200 -19.67 15.76 -24.49
N GLY A 201 -20.35 16.91 -24.38
CA GLY A 201 -21.63 17.14 -25.06
C GLY A 201 -21.50 17.12 -26.59
N TYR A 202 -20.41 17.68 -27.12
CA TYR A 202 -20.10 17.62 -28.55
C TYR A 202 -20.02 16.17 -29.05
N LEU A 203 -19.33 15.28 -28.35
CA LEU A 203 -19.16 13.88 -28.76
C LEU A 203 -20.45 13.08 -28.57
N MET A 204 -21.17 13.27 -27.46
CA MET A 204 -22.43 12.55 -27.17
C MET A 204 -23.44 12.69 -28.32
N SER A 205 -23.60 13.91 -28.85
CA SER A 205 -24.50 14.21 -30.00
C SER A 205 -24.17 13.50 -31.32
N GLY A 206 -22.99 12.88 -31.45
CA GLY A 206 -22.58 12.11 -32.64
C GLY A 206 -22.16 10.68 -32.33
N SER A 207 -22.61 10.12 -31.21
CA SER A 207 -22.21 8.80 -30.71
C SER A 207 -23.37 7.81 -30.68
N ALA A 208 -23.05 6.51 -30.66
CA ALA A 208 -24.03 5.44 -30.43
C ALA A 208 -24.19 5.08 -28.94
N VAL A 209 -23.91 6.03 -28.03
CA VAL A 209 -23.99 5.81 -26.58
C VAL A 209 -25.46 5.91 -26.13
N SER A 210 -26.07 4.77 -25.80
CA SER A 210 -27.41 4.69 -25.20
C SER A 210 -27.38 4.87 -23.68
N GLU A 211 -28.54 5.14 -23.08
CA GLU A 211 -28.73 5.21 -21.63
C GLU A 211 -28.27 3.95 -20.89
N ALA A 212 -28.44 2.78 -21.50
CA ALA A 212 -27.94 1.52 -20.95
C ALA A 212 -26.41 1.48 -20.87
N ASN A 213 -25.70 2.06 -21.85
CA ASN A 213 -24.24 2.16 -21.82
C ASN A 213 -23.75 3.13 -20.73
N LEU A 214 -24.50 4.22 -20.47
CA LEU A 214 -24.13 5.23 -19.47
C LEU A 214 -24.09 4.69 -18.02
N LYS A 215 -24.79 3.57 -17.75
CA LYS A 215 -24.69 2.82 -16.49
C LYS A 215 -23.36 2.07 -16.32
N THR A 216 -22.56 1.98 -17.38
CA THR A 216 -21.24 1.33 -17.42
C THR A 216 -20.20 2.31 -18.01
N PRO A 217 -19.62 3.21 -17.20
CA PRO A 217 -18.82 4.35 -17.69
C PRO A 217 -17.70 3.99 -18.66
N ILE A 218 -16.98 2.89 -18.43
CA ILE A 218 -15.94 2.37 -19.35
C ILE A 218 -16.53 2.05 -20.73
N VAL A 219 -17.62 1.29 -20.80
CA VAL A 219 -18.26 0.89 -22.07
C VAL A 219 -18.88 2.10 -22.79
N ALA A 220 -19.41 3.08 -22.05
CA ALA A 220 -19.82 4.36 -22.63
C ALA A 220 -18.64 5.09 -23.25
N MET A 221 -17.50 5.16 -22.56
CA MET A 221 -16.29 5.84 -23.03
C MET A 221 -15.67 5.14 -24.26
N GLU A 222 -15.57 3.81 -24.25
CA GLU A 222 -15.13 3.03 -25.42
C GLU A 222 -15.98 3.32 -26.66
N LYS A 223 -17.32 3.33 -26.51
CA LYS A 223 -18.26 3.66 -27.61
C LYS A 223 -18.22 5.13 -28.03
N LEU A 224 -17.96 6.04 -27.09
CA LEU A 224 -17.82 7.48 -27.36
C LEU A 224 -16.58 7.75 -28.21
N LEU A 225 -15.43 7.21 -27.80
CA LEU A 225 -14.13 7.36 -28.48
C LEU A 225 -14.06 6.59 -29.80
N GLY A 226 -14.77 5.45 -29.91
CA GLY A 226 -14.94 4.72 -31.16
C GLY A 226 -15.82 5.43 -32.20
N SER A 227 -16.48 6.54 -31.86
CA SER A 227 -17.34 7.27 -32.80
C SER A 227 -16.52 7.99 -33.90
N PRO A 228 -17.05 8.11 -35.14
CA PRO A 228 -16.39 8.90 -36.19
C PRO A 228 -16.11 10.35 -35.79
N LYS A 229 -16.98 10.92 -34.94
CA LYS A 229 -16.86 12.29 -34.42
C LYS A 229 -15.69 12.45 -33.45
N ALA A 230 -15.46 11.46 -32.57
CA ALA A 230 -14.27 11.42 -31.72
C ALA A 230 -12.99 11.25 -32.54
N GLN A 231 -12.98 10.33 -33.52
CA GLN A 231 -11.80 10.11 -34.37
C GLN A 231 -11.42 11.36 -35.17
N ALA A 232 -12.40 12.07 -35.75
CA ALA A 232 -12.17 13.33 -36.45
C ALA A 232 -11.64 14.44 -35.52
N LEU A 233 -12.19 14.57 -34.30
CA LEU A 233 -11.69 15.53 -33.31
C LEU A 233 -10.25 15.23 -32.87
N GLY A 234 -9.93 13.96 -32.57
CA GLY A 234 -8.58 13.54 -32.19
C GLY A 234 -7.55 13.80 -33.29
N GLN A 235 -7.90 13.52 -34.55
CA GLN A 235 -7.06 13.82 -35.72
C GLN A 235 -6.83 15.33 -35.91
N ALA A 236 -7.86 16.16 -35.70
CA ALA A 236 -7.74 17.62 -35.80
C ALA A 236 -6.82 18.19 -34.71
N ILE A 237 -6.96 17.73 -33.46
CA ILE A 237 -6.09 18.13 -32.35
C ILE A 237 -4.63 17.69 -32.62
N GLN A 238 -4.41 16.42 -32.96
CA GLN A 238 -3.10 15.88 -33.29
C GLN A 238 -2.42 16.67 -34.41
N SER A 239 -3.16 16.95 -35.50
CA SER A 239 -2.65 17.73 -36.63
C SER A 239 -2.29 19.16 -36.23
N ARG A 240 -3.06 19.77 -35.32
CA ARG A 240 -2.83 21.13 -34.83
C ARG A 240 -1.58 21.23 -33.94
N LEU A 241 -1.25 20.17 -33.20
CA LEU A 241 -0.10 20.08 -32.30
C LEU A 241 1.14 19.40 -32.92
N GLU A 242 1.08 19.01 -34.19
CA GLU A 242 2.10 18.17 -34.87
C GLU A 242 2.42 16.84 -34.15
N GLY A 243 1.47 16.35 -33.36
CA GLY A 243 1.59 15.17 -32.50
C GLY A 243 1.82 13.87 -33.28
N ILE A 244 2.48 12.90 -32.64
CA ILE A 244 2.86 11.66 -33.33
C ILE A 244 1.64 10.76 -33.65
N PRO A 245 1.51 10.25 -34.89
CA PRO A 245 0.38 9.39 -35.28
C PRO A 245 0.62 7.93 -34.86
N THR A 246 0.42 7.61 -33.58
CA THR A 246 0.52 6.23 -33.07
C THR A 246 -0.70 5.76 -32.28
N GLY A 247 -1.20 4.57 -32.63
CA GLY A 247 -2.10 3.79 -31.78
C GLY A 247 -3.32 4.56 -31.26
N VAL A 248 -3.53 4.49 -29.94
CA VAL A 248 -4.65 5.16 -29.26
C VAL A 248 -4.41 6.65 -28.96
N ALA A 249 -3.29 7.26 -29.34
CA ALA A 249 -2.97 8.66 -28.99
C ALA A 249 -4.02 9.67 -29.46
N ASN A 250 -4.76 9.36 -30.54
CA ASN A 250 -5.91 10.17 -30.97
C ASN A 250 -7.00 10.24 -29.89
N ASN A 251 -7.20 9.18 -29.12
CA ASN A 251 -8.15 9.14 -28.00
C ASN A 251 -7.60 9.92 -26.80
N ASP A 252 -6.29 9.92 -26.57
CA ASP A 252 -5.68 10.70 -25.49
C ASP A 252 -5.97 12.19 -25.65
N TYR A 253 -5.85 12.72 -26.88
CA TYR A 253 -6.26 14.09 -27.20
C TYR A 253 -7.75 14.36 -26.98
N VAL A 254 -8.62 13.40 -27.31
CA VAL A 254 -10.07 13.54 -27.11
C VAL A 254 -10.45 13.47 -25.63
N LEU A 255 -9.82 12.58 -24.85
CA LEU A 255 -9.96 12.52 -23.40
C LEU A 255 -9.49 13.83 -22.76
N THR A 256 -8.34 14.37 -23.18
CA THR A 256 -7.89 15.70 -22.74
C THR A 256 -8.93 16.76 -23.04
N ALA A 257 -9.46 16.84 -24.26
CA ALA A 257 -10.52 17.79 -24.61
C ALA A 257 -11.80 17.63 -23.76
N ILE A 258 -12.14 16.42 -23.33
CA ILE A 258 -13.23 16.16 -22.37
C ILE A 258 -12.87 16.73 -20.99
N HIS A 259 -11.70 16.39 -20.45
CA HIS A 259 -11.25 16.87 -19.13
C HIS A 259 -11.16 18.40 -19.06
N LEU A 260 -10.60 19.07 -20.07
CA LEU A 260 -10.52 20.53 -20.12
C LEU A 260 -11.90 21.21 -20.20
N GLY A 261 -12.92 20.51 -20.74
CA GLY A 261 -14.30 20.98 -20.77
C GLY A 261 -15.07 20.74 -19.48
N LEU A 262 -14.75 19.67 -18.75
CA LEU A 262 -15.39 19.30 -17.49
C LEU A 262 -14.81 20.06 -16.28
N ASP A 263 -13.49 20.27 -16.27
CA ASP A 263 -12.74 20.85 -15.14
C ASP A 263 -11.71 21.90 -15.62
N PRO A 264 -12.18 23.04 -16.19
CA PRO A 264 -11.32 24.18 -16.49
C PRO A 264 -10.80 24.87 -15.22
N GLU A 265 -11.49 24.74 -14.09
CA GLU A 265 -11.01 25.19 -12.78
C GLU A 265 -9.59 24.62 -12.47
N SER A 266 -9.32 23.35 -12.79
CA SER A 266 -8.00 22.72 -12.63
C SER A 266 -6.85 23.34 -13.45
N GLN A 267 -7.14 24.18 -14.46
CA GLN A 267 -6.11 24.95 -15.17
C GLN A 267 -5.77 26.27 -14.47
N ALA A 268 -6.78 26.91 -13.89
CA ALA A 268 -6.67 28.27 -13.35
C ALA A 268 -6.18 28.29 -11.90
N ASP A 269 -6.72 27.40 -11.06
CA ASP A 269 -6.39 27.31 -9.64
C ASP A 269 -6.49 25.84 -9.16
N PRO A 270 -5.41 25.04 -9.30
CA PRO A 270 -5.43 23.61 -8.98
C PRO A 270 -5.43 23.37 -7.47
N ALA A 271 -6.62 23.26 -6.89
CA ALA A 271 -6.82 22.93 -5.48
C ALA A 271 -6.74 21.42 -5.20
N ARG A 272 -6.11 21.06 -4.07
CA ARG A 272 -6.05 19.68 -3.56
C ARG A 272 -7.45 19.21 -3.14
N ASN A 273 -7.77 17.94 -3.42
CA ASN A 273 -9.08 17.32 -3.17
C ASN A 273 -10.26 18.06 -3.83
N SER A 274 -10.03 18.79 -4.93
CA SER A 274 -11.06 19.51 -5.68
C SER A 274 -11.11 19.05 -7.14
N VAL A 275 -12.31 19.01 -7.73
CA VAL A 275 -12.57 18.68 -9.14
C VAL A 275 -13.68 19.57 -9.70
N ALA A 276 -13.45 20.29 -10.80
CA ALA A 276 -14.41 21.23 -11.39
C ALA A 276 -14.98 22.25 -10.35
N GLY A 277 -14.13 22.68 -9.41
CA GLY A 277 -14.51 23.52 -8.28
C GLY A 277 -15.40 22.85 -7.21
N TYR A 278 -15.53 21.53 -7.23
CA TYR A 278 -16.20 20.73 -6.20
C TYR A 278 -15.18 20.14 -5.22
N ASP A 279 -15.19 20.62 -3.99
CA ASP A 279 -14.37 20.10 -2.90
C ASP A 279 -14.89 18.73 -2.43
N LEU A 280 -14.10 17.69 -2.66
CA LEU A 280 -14.34 16.31 -2.22
C LEU A 280 -14.13 16.16 -0.70
N ALA A 281 -13.26 16.98 -0.12
CA ALA A 281 -12.83 16.95 1.28
C ALA A 281 -13.63 17.86 2.21
N ARG A 282 -14.60 18.62 1.69
CA ARG A 282 -15.46 19.52 2.49
C ARG A 282 -16.12 18.83 3.68
N SER A 283 -16.33 19.57 4.75
CA SER A 283 -16.84 19.06 6.04
C SER A 283 -18.19 18.35 5.97
N GLN A 284 -19.03 18.64 4.97
CA GLN A 284 -20.30 17.93 4.75
C GLN A 284 -20.11 16.47 4.28
N HIS A 285 -18.94 16.11 3.74
CA HIS A 285 -18.62 14.76 3.28
C HIS A 285 -17.95 13.88 4.33
N TRP A 286 -17.47 14.47 5.43
CA TRP A 286 -16.84 13.70 6.51
C TRP A 286 -17.85 12.73 7.12
N GLY A 287 -17.46 11.46 7.26
CA GLY A 287 -18.37 10.40 7.69
C GLY A 287 -19.40 9.95 6.64
N GLN A 288 -19.30 10.41 5.39
CA GLN A 288 -20.15 9.92 4.29
C GLN A 288 -19.48 8.77 3.50
N PRO A 289 -20.24 7.79 2.99
CA PRO A 289 -19.75 6.82 2.02
C PRO A 289 -19.39 7.48 0.67
N ALA A 290 -18.43 6.88 -0.06
CA ALA A 290 -17.99 7.37 -1.38
C ALA A 290 -19.15 7.68 -2.35
N ALA A 291 -20.16 6.80 -2.39
CA ALA A 291 -21.33 6.95 -3.26
C ALA A 291 -22.06 8.30 -3.10
N VAL A 292 -22.14 8.84 -1.88
CA VAL A 292 -22.80 10.12 -1.59
C VAL A 292 -22.02 11.29 -2.19
N VAL A 293 -20.68 11.24 -2.09
CA VAL A 293 -19.78 12.26 -2.66
C VAL A 293 -19.80 12.22 -4.19
N ILE A 294 -19.83 11.03 -4.78
CA ILE A 294 -19.92 10.84 -6.24
C ILE A 294 -21.27 11.37 -6.77
N GLU A 295 -22.37 11.10 -6.07
CA GLU A 295 -23.70 11.64 -6.44
C GLU A 295 -23.73 13.17 -6.31
N GLY A 296 -23.11 13.72 -5.27
CA GLY A 296 -22.95 15.16 -5.06
C GLY A 296 -22.15 15.86 -6.17
N LEU A 297 -21.02 15.27 -6.57
CA LEU A 297 -20.24 15.73 -7.72
C LEU A 297 -21.07 15.67 -9.02
N GLY A 298 -21.83 14.60 -9.22
CA GLY A 298 -22.76 14.46 -10.35
C GLY A 298 -23.78 15.60 -10.41
N LYS A 299 -24.40 15.96 -9.27
CA LYS A 299 -25.34 17.09 -9.18
C LYS A 299 -24.66 18.43 -9.49
N HIS A 300 -23.50 18.69 -8.89
CA HIS A 300 -22.70 19.90 -9.15
C HIS A 300 -22.34 20.07 -10.63
N LEU A 301 -21.98 18.98 -11.33
CA LEU A 301 -21.69 19.02 -12.78
C LEU A 301 -22.93 19.33 -13.64
N VAL A 302 -24.13 19.00 -13.18
CA VAL A 302 -25.39 19.38 -13.84
C VAL A 302 -25.73 20.85 -13.56
N GLU A 303 -25.57 21.30 -12.32
CA GLU A 303 -25.76 22.70 -11.93
C GLU A 303 -24.80 23.66 -12.66
N LYS A 304 -23.57 23.20 -12.94
CA LYS A 304 -22.54 23.90 -13.72
C LYS A 304 -22.69 23.79 -15.24
N GLY A 305 -23.77 23.17 -15.76
CA GLY A 305 -24.00 22.99 -17.20
C GLY A 305 -23.02 22.06 -17.93
N ARG A 306 -22.09 21.40 -17.21
CA ARG A 306 -21.04 20.51 -17.76
C ARG A 306 -21.60 19.16 -18.20
N ALA A 307 -22.63 18.69 -17.52
CA ALA A 307 -23.33 17.45 -17.80
C ALA A 307 -24.85 17.65 -17.73
N ASN A 308 -25.59 16.63 -18.17
CA ASN A 308 -27.03 16.49 -17.89
C ASN A 308 -27.25 15.28 -16.97
N ALA A 309 -28.47 15.09 -16.45
CA ALA A 309 -28.78 14.00 -15.51
C ALA A 309 -28.40 12.59 -16.01
N GLN A 310 -28.34 12.36 -17.33
CA GLN A 310 -27.93 11.07 -17.91
C GLN A 310 -26.41 10.93 -18.00
N THR A 311 -25.69 12.01 -18.28
CA THR A 311 -24.23 12.02 -18.49
C THR A 311 -23.43 12.34 -17.23
N ALA A 312 -24.07 12.85 -16.17
CA ALA A 312 -23.42 13.21 -14.91
C ALA A 312 -22.63 12.06 -14.26
N PRO A 313 -23.12 10.80 -14.22
CA PRO A 313 -22.34 9.67 -13.69
C PRO A 313 -21.07 9.40 -14.49
N LEU A 314 -21.11 9.53 -15.82
CA LEU A 314 -19.93 9.37 -16.69
C LEU A 314 -18.94 10.54 -16.48
N ALA A 315 -19.43 11.77 -16.37
CA ALA A 315 -18.59 12.94 -16.15
C ALA A 315 -17.89 12.89 -14.78
N ALA A 316 -18.62 12.56 -13.71
CA ALA A 316 -18.05 12.36 -12.37
C ALA A 316 -17.03 11.21 -12.37
N TYR A 317 -17.34 10.08 -13.02
CA TYR A 317 -16.40 8.95 -13.14
C TYR A 317 -15.09 9.35 -13.83
N LEU A 318 -15.15 10.15 -14.90
CA LEU A 318 -13.94 10.58 -15.61
C LEU A 318 -13.08 11.51 -14.75
N LEU A 319 -13.67 12.50 -14.09
CA LEU A 319 -12.92 13.40 -13.21
C LEU A 319 -12.24 12.64 -12.06
N LEU A 320 -12.98 11.77 -11.37
CA LEU A 320 -12.45 10.98 -10.26
C LEU A 320 -11.36 10.00 -10.72
N ALA A 321 -11.47 9.41 -11.92
CA ALA A 321 -10.44 8.52 -12.46
C ALA A 321 -9.08 9.21 -12.67
N ARG A 322 -9.08 10.54 -12.83
CA ARG A 322 -7.88 11.37 -12.93
C ARG A 322 -7.31 11.80 -11.58
N THR A 323 -8.17 12.11 -10.61
CA THR A 323 -7.80 12.92 -9.43
C THR A 323 -7.96 12.21 -8.08
N ALA A 324 -8.95 11.33 -7.94
CA ALA A 324 -9.29 10.64 -6.70
C ALA A 324 -9.87 9.23 -7.01
N PRO A 325 -9.07 8.33 -7.63
CA PRO A 325 -9.53 7.02 -8.07
C PRO A 325 -9.99 6.11 -6.91
N GLU A 326 -9.66 6.44 -5.65
CA GLU A 326 -10.14 5.77 -4.45
C GLU A 326 -11.68 5.79 -4.30
N TYR A 327 -12.36 6.79 -4.87
CA TYR A 327 -13.82 6.82 -4.95
C TYR A 327 -14.39 5.82 -5.97
N LEU A 328 -13.59 5.35 -6.93
CA LEU A 328 -14.03 4.46 -8.02
C LEU A 328 -13.71 2.99 -7.78
N VAL A 329 -13.09 2.67 -6.64
CA VAL A 329 -12.84 1.29 -6.20
C VAL A 329 -14.16 0.56 -6.03
N LYS A 330 -14.23 -0.68 -6.51
CA LYS A 330 -15.45 -1.48 -6.45
C LYS A 330 -15.64 -2.06 -5.04
N ASP A 331 -16.89 -2.29 -4.69
CA ASP A 331 -17.26 -3.05 -3.49
C ASP A 331 -16.68 -2.46 -2.18
N ILE A 332 -16.52 -1.13 -2.11
CA ILE A 332 -16.18 -0.41 -0.87
C ILE A 332 -17.32 -0.62 0.13
N PRO A 333 -17.07 -1.20 1.33
CA PRO A 333 -18.09 -1.36 2.36
C PRO A 333 -18.60 -0.01 2.88
N ALA A 334 -19.89 0.08 3.22
CA ALA A 334 -20.51 1.34 3.67
C ALA A 334 -19.90 1.91 4.98
N SER A 335 -19.24 1.05 5.76
CA SER A 335 -18.45 1.39 6.95
C SER A 335 -17.15 2.18 6.64
N VAL A 336 -16.68 2.15 5.40
CA VAL A 336 -15.47 2.86 4.94
C VAL A 336 -15.85 4.26 4.48
N THR A 337 -16.14 5.14 5.44
CA THR A 337 -16.58 6.52 5.20
C THR A 337 -15.42 7.50 5.09
N TYR A 338 -15.59 8.62 4.36
CA TYR A 338 -14.54 9.61 4.16
C TYR A 338 -13.98 10.17 5.48
N GLY A 339 -12.66 10.13 5.63
CA GLY A 339 -11.95 10.55 6.84
C GLY A 339 -11.95 9.52 7.98
N SER A 340 -12.53 8.33 7.78
CA SER A 340 -12.30 7.18 8.65
C SER A 340 -10.88 6.62 8.51
N VAL A 341 -10.44 5.85 9.51
CA VAL A 341 -9.13 5.17 9.48
C VAL A 341 -9.03 4.16 8.32
N LEU A 342 -10.14 3.51 7.95
CA LEU A 342 -10.22 2.55 6.83
C LEU A 342 -10.19 3.26 5.47
N TRP A 343 -10.75 4.47 5.38
CA TRP A 343 -10.67 5.30 4.17
C TRP A 343 -9.25 5.82 3.92
N ALA A 344 -8.55 6.25 4.97
CA ALA A 344 -7.15 6.65 4.84
C ALA A 344 -6.26 5.48 4.37
N GLN A 345 -6.48 4.26 4.89
CA GLN A 345 -5.80 3.06 4.39
C GLN A 345 -6.14 2.76 2.91
N LEU A 346 -7.40 2.94 2.50
CA LEU A 346 -7.80 2.81 1.10
C LEU A 346 -7.06 3.81 0.20
N ALA A 347 -7.05 5.09 0.57
CA ALA A 347 -6.37 6.14 -0.18
C ALA A 347 -4.86 5.88 -0.31
N MET A 348 -4.19 5.47 0.78
CA MET A 348 -2.78 5.06 0.76
C MET A 348 -2.55 3.88 -0.20
N ALA A 349 -3.39 2.83 -0.14
CA ALA A 349 -3.26 1.65 -0.98
C ALA A 349 -3.51 1.95 -2.47
N VAL A 350 -4.54 2.74 -2.78
CA VAL A 350 -4.85 3.21 -4.14
C VAL A 350 -3.69 4.02 -4.70
N ALA A 351 -3.21 5.04 -3.96
CA ALA A 351 -2.11 5.89 -4.41
C ALA A 351 -0.81 5.10 -4.65
N ARG A 352 -0.51 4.09 -3.83
CA ARG A 352 0.65 3.19 -4.03
C ARG A 352 0.54 2.36 -5.32
N ILE A 353 -0.66 1.88 -5.67
CA ILE A 353 -0.90 1.14 -6.92
C ILE A 353 -0.84 2.07 -8.13
N GLU A 354 -1.56 3.19 -8.07
CA GLU A 354 -1.65 4.17 -9.17
C GLU A 354 -0.28 4.80 -9.48
N ALA A 355 0.56 5.06 -8.48
CA ALA A 355 1.91 5.58 -8.70
C ALA A 355 2.86 4.58 -9.40
N GLN A 356 2.56 3.29 -9.38
CA GLN A 356 3.27 2.29 -10.20
C GLN A 356 2.63 2.07 -11.56
N THR A 357 1.30 2.15 -11.66
CA THR A 357 0.56 1.81 -12.87
C THR A 357 -0.78 2.56 -12.91
N PRO A 358 -0.81 3.79 -13.49
CA PRO A 358 -2.02 4.60 -13.52
C PRO A 358 -3.19 3.93 -14.23
N GLY A 359 -4.38 4.01 -13.63
CA GLY A 359 -5.64 3.43 -14.09
C GLY A 359 -5.83 1.96 -13.72
N ARG A 360 -4.88 1.34 -13.02
CA ARG A 360 -4.97 -0.07 -12.59
C ARG A 360 -6.09 -0.28 -11.57
N THR A 361 -6.34 0.69 -10.69
CA THR A 361 -7.36 0.58 -9.62
C THR A 361 -8.79 0.68 -10.12
N LEU A 362 -9.04 1.32 -11.28
CA LEU A 362 -10.38 1.44 -11.91
C LEU A 362 -11.07 0.09 -12.17
N GLY A 363 -10.28 -0.99 -12.26
CA GLY A 363 -10.78 -2.35 -12.42
C GLY A 363 -11.05 -3.09 -11.11
N MET A 364 -10.48 -2.66 -9.98
CA MET A 364 -10.24 -3.47 -8.79
C MET A 364 -11.31 -3.32 -7.71
N GLY A 365 -11.52 -4.39 -6.94
CA GLY A 365 -12.32 -4.38 -5.71
C GLY A 365 -11.52 -3.94 -4.47
N TYR A 366 -12.21 -3.50 -3.43
CA TYR A 366 -11.62 -3.04 -2.16
C TYR A 366 -10.59 -4.04 -1.58
N ALA A 367 -10.93 -5.33 -1.54
CA ALA A 367 -10.01 -6.39 -1.09
C ALA A 367 -8.75 -6.50 -1.96
N GLU A 368 -8.91 -6.44 -3.28
CA GLU A 368 -7.81 -6.59 -4.24
C GLU A 368 -6.81 -5.45 -4.12
N ILE A 369 -7.27 -4.24 -3.75
CA ILE A 369 -6.42 -3.06 -3.56
C ILE A 369 -5.58 -3.19 -2.28
N LEU A 370 -6.18 -3.54 -1.15
CA LEU A 370 -5.43 -3.71 0.10
C LEU A 370 -4.34 -4.78 -0.05
N LEU A 371 -4.68 -5.93 -0.65
CA LEU A 371 -3.72 -7.01 -0.91
C LEU A 371 -2.70 -6.67 -1.99
N GLY A 372 -3.13 -5.93 -3.02
CA GLY A 372 -2.25 -5.45 -4.08
C GLY A 372 -1.15 -4.56 -3.51
N ALA A 373 -1.52 -3.55 -2.72
CA ALA A 373 -0.61 -2.54 -2.20
C ALA A 373 0.43 -3.08 -1.22
N GLU A 374 0.11 -4.10 -0.39
CA GLU A 374 1.06 -4.71 0.56
C GLU A 374 2.31 -5.31 -0.11
N THR A 375 2.19 -5.76 -1.37
CA THR A 375 3.24 -6.48 -2.09
C THR A 375 4.04 -5.62 -3.07
N LEU A 376 3.70 -4.34 -3.22
CA LEU A 376 4.33 -3.46 -4.22
C LEU A 376 5.68 -2.92 -3.74
N PRO A 377 6.76 -3.03 -4.56
CA PRO A 377 8.04 -2.37 -4.32
C PRO A 377 7.96 -0.87 -4.68
N VAL A 378 7.19 -0.12 -3.90
CA VAL A 378 7.10 1.35 -3.98
C VAL A 378 8.38 1.95 -3.40
N ASP A 379 8.74 3.15 -3.89
CA ASP A 379 9.88 3.88 -3.33
C ASP A 379 9.53 4.45 -1.95
N GLU A 380 10.51 4.51 -1.04
CA GLU A 380 10.30 4.86 0.36
C GLU A 380 9.94 6.34 0.53
N GLU A 381 10.58 7.26 -0.20
CA GLU A 381 10.25 8.70 -0.15
C GLU A 381 8.84 8.94 -0.72
N LEU A 382 8.49 8.24 -1.80
CA LEU A 382 7.14 8.29 -2.38
C LEU A 382 6.07 7.72 -1.42
N CYS A 383 6.37 6.64 -0.71
CA CYS A 383 5.49 6.11 0.33
C CYS A 383 5.29 7.12 1.47
N GLN A 384 6.37 7.76 1.97
CA GLN A 384 6.27 8.80 2.99
C GLN A 384 5.42 9.99 2.53
N GLN A 385 5.54 10.40 1.26
CA GLN A 385 4.70 11.45 0.67
C GLN A 385 3.23 11.04 0.60
N ILE A 386 2.92 9.83 0.13
CA ILE A 386 1.54 9.29 0.08
C ILE A 386 0.93 9.24 1.48
N ASP A 387 1.67 8.68 2.44
CA ASP A 387 1.20 8.50 3.81
C ASP A 387 1.00 9.85 4.51
N TYR A 388 1.90 10.82 4.31
CA TYR A 388 1.76 12.20 4.79
C TYR A 388 0.45 12.84 4.31
N GLN A 389 0.12 12.70 3.02
CA GLN A 389 -1.08 13.32 2.45
C GLN A 389 -2.37 12.69 3.01
N ALA A 390 -2.44 11.36 3.08
CA ALA A 390 -3.60 10.66 3.64
C ALA A 390 -3.76 10.91 5.16
N LEU A 391 -2.63 11.00 5.90
CA LEU A 391 -2.65 11.40 7.30
C LEU A 391 -3.08 12.86 7.49
N LYS A 392 -2.70 13.80 6.60
CA LYS A 392 -3.17 15.20 6.68
C LYS A 392 -4.69 15.26 6.62
N ASP A 393 -5.31 14.58 5.65
CA ASP A 393 -6.78 14.54 5.54
C ASP A 393 -7.42 13.91 6.78
N TRP A 394 -6.95 12.74 7.21
CA TRP A 394 -7.47 12.06 8.40
C TRP A 394 -7.31 12.92 9.67
N GLY A 395 -6.18 13.60 9.83
CA GLY A 395 -5.91 14.51 10.94
C GLY A 395 -6.85 15.71 10.98
N THR A 396 -7.16 16.32 9.83
CA THR A 396 -8.15 17.41 9.74
C THR A 396 -9.56 16.92 10.07
N VAL A 397 -10.01 15.79 9.50
CA VAL A 397 -11.38 15.27 9.77
C VAL A 397 -11.58 14.89 11.24
N ASN A 398 -10.52 14.47 11.94
CA ASN A 398 -10.58 14.03 13.35
C ASN A 398 -10.08 15.11 14.34
N GLY A 399 -9.98 16.37 13.92
CA GLY A 399 -9.72 17.51 14.82
C GLY A 399 -8.28 17.64 15.34
N LEU A 400 -7.35 16.83 14.82
CA LEU A 400 -5.94 16.81 15.25
C LEU A 400 -5.09 17.88 14.56
N LEU A 401 -5.57 18.43 13.44
CA LEU A 401 -4.98 19.52 12.69
C LEU A 401 -5.93 20.72 12.64
N ILE A 402 -5.34 21.92 12.55
CA ILE A 402 -6.08 23.18 12.37
C ILE A 402 -5.99 23.56 10.90
N ASP A 403 -7.13 23.92 10.30
CA ASP A 403 -7.27 24.20 8.85
C ASP A 403 -6.60 25.52 8.40
N THR A 404 -5.88 26.20 9.31
CA THR A 404 -5.30 27.54 9.12
C THR A 404 -3.81 27.54 8.79
N GLU A 405 -3.13 26.38 8.77
CA GLU A 405 -1.71 26.27 8.36
C GLU A 405 -1.62 25.74 6.91
N GLU A 406 -0.93 26.47 6.02
CA GLU A 406 -0.68 26.01 4.63
C GLU A 406 -0.02 24.61 4.60
N ALA A 407 0.91 24.36 5.53
CA ALA A 407 1.49 23.06 5.81
C ALA A 407 1.59 22.81 7.33
N PRO A 408 1.03 21.69 7.85
CA PRO A 408 1.16 21.34 9.26
C PRO A 408 2.61 21.14 9.70
N SER A 409 2.96 21.62 10.90
CA SER A 409 4.28 21.36 11.50
C SER A 409 4.59 19.86 11.64
N ALA A 410 5.89 19.50 11.60
CA ALA A 410 6.37 18.14 11.84
C ALA A 410 5.80 17.54 13.15
N SER A 411 5.74 18.34 14.22
CA SER A 411 5.17 17.91 15.51
C SER A 411 3.67 17.59 15.42
N ALA A 412 2.92 18.28 14.56
CA ALA A 412 1.50 18.06 14.37
C ALA A 412 1.27 16.75 13.60
N MET A 413 2.03 16.53 12.52
CA MET A 413 1.96 15.28 11.76
C MET A 413 2.40 14.07 12.58
N GLU A 414 3.34 14.22 13.50
CA GLU A 414 3.73 13.14 14.42
C GLU A 414 2.63 12.81 15.45
N ARG A 415 1.89 13.81 15.94
CA ARG A 415 0.69 13.58 16.76
C ARG A 415 -0.40 12.85 15.97
N VAL A 416 -0.66 13.28 14.73
CA VAL A 416 -1.61 12.63 13.81
C VAL A 416 -1.23 11.16 13.55
N ARG A 417 0.04 10.90 13.21
CA ARG A 417 0.59 9.54 13.01
C ARG A 417 0.41 8.66 14.24
N THR A 418 0.71 9.21 15.43
CA THR A 418 0.55 8.51 16.71
C THR A 418 -0.91 8.17 16.99
N ALA A 419 -1.82 9.13 16.81
CA ALA A 419 -3.26 8.91 16.99
C ALA A 419 -3.83 7.89 15.99
N PHE A 420 -3.41 7.95 14.71
CA PHE A 420 -3.80 7.01 13.67
C PHE A 420 -3.37 5.57 13.98
N ASN A 421 -2.10 5.39 14.36
CA ASN A 421 -1.57 4.09 14.75
C ASN A 421 -2.21 3.56 16.05
N SER A 422 -2.56 4.46 16.99
CA SER A 422 -3.33 4.13 18.19
C SER A 422 -4.75 3.65 17.84
N HIS A 423 -5.44 4.32 16.92
CA HIS A 423 -6.77 3.93 16.44
C HIS A 423 -6.72 2.54 15.79
N LEU A 424 -5.81 2.30 14.84
CA LEU A 424 -5.62 0.96 14.23
C LEU A 424 -5.32 -0.13 15.28
N SER A 425 -4.43 0.15 16.22
CA SER A 425 -4.10 -0.80 17.31
C SER A 425 -5.30 -1.07 18.21
N SER A 426 -6.11 -0.04 18.49
CA SER A 426 -7.33 -0.16 19.27
C SER A 426 -8.41 -0.97 18.54
N LEU A 427 -8.54 -0.87 17.21
CA LEU A 427 -9.47 -1.72 16.44
C LEU A 427 -9.06 -3.20 16.46
N LYS A 428 -7.76 -3.48 16.37
CA LYS A 428 -7.23 -4.84 16.57
C LYS A 428 -7.57 -5.37 17.97
N ASN A 429 -7.25 -4.59 19.01
CA ASN A 429 -7.50 -4.97 20.40
C ASN A 429 -9.00 -5.14 20.70
N THR A 430 -9.84 -4.25 20.16
CA THR A 430 -11.31 -4.32 20.20
C THR A 430 -11.80 -5.65 19.65
N SER A 431 -11.29 -6.04 18.49
CA SER A 431 -11.61 -7.33 17.88
C SER A 431 -11.18 -8.48 18.80
N ASP A 432 -9.90 -8.53 19.20
CA ASP A 432 -9.36 -9.57 20.10
C ASP A 432 -10.18 -9.74 21.39
N ALA A 433 -10.65 -8.63 21.95
CA ALA A 433 -11.47 -8.61 23.16
C ALA A 433 -12.89 -9.17 22.90
N LEU A 434 -13.57 -8.72 21.84
CA LEU A 434 -14.92 -9.20 21.43
C LEU A 434 -14.97 -10.69 21.08
N GLN A 435 -13.83 -11.30 20.72
CA GLN A 435 -13.74 -12.74 20.45
C GLN A 435 -13.23 -13.59 21.59
N THR A 436 -13.09 -13.00 22.78
CA THR A 436 -12.78 -13.77 23.98
C THR A 436 -13.95 -14.70 24.28
N ALA A 437 -13.73 -15.99 24.04
CA ALA A 437 -14.74 -17.02 24.19
C ALA A 437 -15.17 -17.14 25.65
N ILE A 438 -16.48 -17.01 25.89
CA ILE A 438 -17.06 -17.15 27.21
C ILE A 438 -16.98 -18.63 27.60
N PRO A 439 -16.32 -18.99 28.71
CA PRO A 439 -16.06 -20.38 29.04
C PRO A 439 -17.35 -21.10 29.45
N SER A 440 -17.40 -22.41 29.21
CA SER A 440 -18.41 -23.30 29.77
C SER A 440 -17.79 -24.14 30.88
N ARG A 441 -18.33 -24.04 32.10
CA ARG A 441 -17.88 -24.87 33.25
C ARG A 441 -18.07 -26.36 32.99
N SER A 442 -19.12 -26.72 32.25
CA SER A 442 -19.38 -28.09 31.80
C SER A 442 -18.28 -28.59 30.85
N ALA A 443 -17.94 -27.82 29.81
CA ALA A 443 -16.86 -28.19 28.90
C ALA A 443 -15.50 -28.32 29.62
N MET A 444 -15.19 -27.42 30.56
CA MET A 444 -14.00 -27.53 31.41
C MET A 444 -14.04 -28.76 32.32
N GLY A 445 -15.22 -29.10 32.87
CA GLY A 445 -15.45 -30.31 33.66
C GLY A 445 -15.22 -31.60 32.87
N ILE A 446 -15.77 -31.68 31.65
CA ILE A 446 -15.57 -32.81 30.74
C ILE A 446 -14.09 -32.94 30.36
N ALA A 447 -13.41 -31.83 30.02
CA ALA A 447 -11.98 -31.86 29.69
C ALA A 447 -11.12 -32.34 30.88
N GLN A 448 -11.41 -31.87 32.10
CA GLN A 448 -10.70 -32.30 33.31
C GLN A 448 -10.94 -33.80 33.62
N LEU A 449 -12.16 -34.28 33.39
CA LEU A 449 -12.51 -35.69 33.55
C LEU A 449 -11.86 -36.59 32.49
N GLN A 450 -11.84 -36.16 31.22
CA GLN A 450 -11.13 -36.84 30.13
C GLN A 450 -9.63 -36.97 30.43
N ALA A 451 -8.98 -35.89 30.90
CA ALA A 451 -7.57 -35.92 31.29
C ALA A 451 -7.29 -36.85 32.48
N ALA A 452 -8.20 -36.95 33.45
CA ALA A 452 -8.06 -37.82 34.62
C ALA A 452 -8.39 -39.30 34.36
N PHE A 453 -9.26 -39.56 33.37
CA PHE A 453 -9.82 -40.87 33.02
C PHE A 453 -9.84 -41.10 31.50
N PRO A 454 -8.67 -41.13 30.82
CA PRO A 454 -8.60 -41.20 29.36
C PRO A 454 -9.14 -42.51 28.76
N GLU A 455 -9.23 -43.57 29.56
CA GLU A 455 -9.76 -44.89 29.16
C GLU A 455 -11.28 -45.03 29.40
N LEU A 456 -11.93 -44.04 30.03
CA LEU A 456 -13.36 -44.10 30.33
C LEU A 456 -14.18 -43.53 29.16
N ASP A 457 -15.25 -44.23 28.77
CA ASP A 457 -16.22 -43.72 27.77
C ASP A 457 -16.76 -42.34 28.23
N PRO A 458 -16.56 -41.25 27.47
CA PRO A 458 -16.95 -39.92 27.89
C PRO A 458 -18.43 -39.77 28.21
N ARG A 459 -19.30 -40.61 27.63
CA ARG A 459 -20.74 -40.62 27.94
C ARG A 459 -21.02 -40.94 29.40
N LEU A 460 -20.13 -41.65 30.08
CA LEU A 460 -20.27 -42.00 31.51
C LEU A 460 -20.06 -40.81 32.44
N PHE A 461 -19.42 -39.72 32.00
CA PHE A 461 -19.21 -38.54 32.84
C PHE A 461 -20.50 -37.83 33.22
N GLU A 462 -21.55 -37.93 32.37
CA GLU A 462 -22.87 -37.31 32.53
C GLU A 462 -23.92 -38.26 33.14
N VAL A 463 -23.61 -39.55 33.31
CA VAL A 463 -24.56 -40.53 33.86
C VAL A 463 -24.72 -40.34 35.37
N LYS A 464 -25.95 -40.10 35.83
CA LYS A 464 -26.30 -39.87 37.24
C LYS A 464 -26.32 -41.17 38.09
N ASN A 465 -25.17 -41.82 38.23
CA ASN A 465 -25.02 -43.07 38.98
C ASN A 465 -24.16 -42.92 40.26
N ILE A 466 -23.72 -41.71 40.61
CA ILE A 466 -22.92 -41.46 41.82
C ILE A 466 -23.78 -40.81 42.91
N GLN A 467 -23.59 -41.22 44.16
CA GLN A 467 -24.30 -40.67 45.32
C GLN A 467 -23.32 -40.32 46.43
N LYS A 468 -23.58 -39.26 47.19
CA LYS A 468 -22.76 -38.91 48.37
C LYS A 468 -23.17 -39.81 49.53
N ALA A 469 -22.20 -40.42 50.20
CA ALA A 469 -22.41 -41.24 51.40
C ALA A 469 -21.44 -40.82 52.51
N ARG A 470 -21.87 -40.92 53.76
CA ARG A 470 -21.00 -40.83 54.93
C ARG A 470 -20.61 -42.25 55.34
N LEU A 471 -19.33 -42.57 55.22
CA LEU A 471 -18.76 -43.86 55.59
C LEU A 471 -18.14 -43.78 56.98
N LYS A 472 -19.00 -43.56 57.99
CA LYS A 472 -18.62 -43.62 59.40
C LYS A 472 -18.86 -45.03 59.93
N GLU A 473 -17.85 -45.60 60.58
CA GLU A 473 -17.93 -46.91 61.21
C GLU A 473 -19.11 -46.96 62.21
N GLY A 474 -19.99 -47.96 62.07
CA GLY A 474 -21.20 -48.13 62.86
C GLY A 474 -22.40 -47.23 62.52
N ARG A 475 -22.27 -46.21 61.64
CA ARG A 475 -23.40 -45.36 61.18
C ARG A 475 -23.25 -44.91 59.71
N PRO A 476 -23.32 -45.83 58.73
CA PRO A 476 -23.37 -45.45 57.32
C PRO A 476 -24.68 -44.71 57.00
N GLY A 477 -24.59 -43.63 56.21
CA GLY A 477 -25.75 -42.86 55.77
C GLY A 477 -25.54 -42.33 54.36
N VAL A 478 -26.60 -42.28 53.56
CA VAL A 478 -26.54 -41.83 52.16
C VAL A 478 -27.34 -40.54 52.01
N TYR A 479 -26.76 -39.55 51.35
CA TYR A 479 -27.42 -38.28 51.09
C TYR A 479 -28.38 -38.41 49.89
N PRO A 480 -29.56 -37.76 49.91
CA PRO A 480 -30.49 -37.81 48.79
C PRO A 480 -29.93 -37.10 47.56
N GLY A 481 -30.27 -37.61 46.37
CA GLY A 481 -29.90 -37.05 45.08
C GLY A 481 -28.69 -37.75 44.44
N MET A 482 -28.96 -38.48 43.35
CA MET A 482 -27.91 -38.94 42.44
C MET A 482 -27.24 -37.75 41.71
N ARG A 483 -25.99 -37.96 41.31
CA ARG A 483 -25.11 -37.03 40.59
C ARG A 483 -24.34 -37.80 39.53
N SER A 484 -23.91 -37.11 38.50
CA SER A 484 -22.89 -37.58 37.55
C SER A 484 -21.48 -37.18 38.02
N MET A 485 -20.43 -37.73 37.38
CA MET A 485 -19.05 -37.28 37.67
C MET A 485 -18.89 -35.79 37.33
N LEU A 486 -19.56 -35.36 36.26
CA LEU A 486 -19.58 -33.97 35.81
C LEU A 486 -20.30 -33.06 36.80
N ASP A 487 -21.49 -33.42 37.30
CA ASP A 487 -22.21 -32.63 38.31
C ASP A 487 -21.32 -32.37 39.55
N VAL A 488 -20.63 -33.41 40.04
CA VAL A 488 -19.74 -33.32 41.22
C VAL A 488 -18.54 -32.40 40.96
N VAL A 489 -17.89 -32.54 39.80
CA VAL A 489 -16.74 -31.71 39.40
C VAL A 489 -17.14 -30.26 39.15
N MET A 490 -18.32 -30.04 38.58
CA MET A 490 -18.89 -28.70 38.43
C MET A 490 -19.21 -28.11 39.80
N GLU A 491 -19.95 -28.81 40.68
CA GLU A 491 -20.35 -28.35 42.01
C GLU A 491 -19.12 -27.87 42.82
N GLY A 492 -18.04 -28.65 42.84
CA GLY A 492 -16.73 -28.22 43.33
C GLY A 492 -16.64 -28.01 44.84
N GLY A 493 -17.63 -28.47 45.61
CA GLY A 493 -17.63 -28.39 47.07
C GLY A 493 -16.61 -29.35 47.71
N ALA A 494 -16.03 -28.96 48.84
CA ALA A 494 -15.09 -29.81 49.58
C ALA A 494 -15.77 -31.09 50.11
N LEU A 495 -15.08 -32.23 50.00
CA LEU A 495 -15.52 -33.48 50.60
C LEU A 495 -15.15 -33.49 52.09
N GLY A 496 -16.13 -33.73 52.97
CA GLY A 496 -15.86 -33.92 54.40
C GLY A 496 -14.99 -35.16 54.66
N PRO A 497 -14.27 -35.25 55.79
CA PRO A 497 -13.34 -36.35 56.07
C PRO A 497 -14.02 -37.73 56.16
N GLU A 498 -15.29 -37.78 56.59
CA GLU A 498 -16.09 -39.03 56.62
C GLU A 498 -16.95 -39.23 55.36
N ASP A 499 -17.06 -38.20 54.51
CA ASP A 499 -17.91 -38.22 53.33
C ASP A 499 -17.15 -38.82 52.13
N HIS A 500 -17.84 -39.60 51.31
CA HIS A 500 -17.36 -40.30 50.12
C HIS A 500 -18.39 -40.16 48.99
N TRP A 501 -17.94 -40.28 47.74
CA TRP A 501 -18.83 -40.60 46.63
C TRP A 501 -18.87 -42.12 46.46
N VAL A 502 -20.04 -42.69 46.17
CA VAL A 502 -20.24 -44.13 45.94
C VAL A 502 -21.08 -44.35 44.70
N SER A 503 -20.92 -45.50 44.03
CA SER A 503 -21.77 -45.91 42.90
C SER A 503 -21.98 -47.41 42.89
N ASN A 504 -23.14 -47.85 42.40
CA ASN A 504 -23.42 -49.24 42.09
C ASN A 504 -23.01 -49.62 40.65
N ASP A 505 -22.60 -48.64 39.83
CA ASP A 505 -22.18 -48.84 38.45
C ASP A 505 -20.68 -49.17 38.40
N LYS A 506 -20.37 -50.47 38.24
CA LYS A 506 -18.99 -50.99 38.20
C LYS A 506 -18.12 -50.45 37.07
N ARG A 507 -18.69 -49.71 36.11
CA ARG A 507 -17.93 -49.01 35.06
C ARG A 507 -17.27 -47.73 35.56
N LEU A 508 -17.74 -47.16 36.67
CA LEU A 508 -17.24 -45.90 37.21
C LEU A 508 -16.08 -46.16 38.21
N PRO A 509 -14.88 -45.56 38.00
CA PRO A 509 -13.72 -45.73 38.88
C PRO A 509 -13.81 -44.83 40.13
N VAL A 510 -14.84 -45.05 40.97
CA VAL A 510 -15.25 -44.12 42.03
C VAL A 510 -14.19 -43.88 43.11
N ASP A 511 -13.38 -44.88 43.47
CA ASP A 511 -12.30 -44.69 44.46
C ASP A 511 -11.19 -43.76 43.93
N LYS A 512 -10.77 -43.96 42.67
CA LYS A 512 -9.83 -43.08 41.98
C LYS A 512 -10.41 -41.67 41.84
N PHE A 513 -11.71 -41.56 41.55
CA PHE A 513 -12.43 -40.29 41.50
C PHE A 513 -12.45 -39.56 42.86
N CYS A 514 -12.80 -40.24 43.95
CA CYS A 514 -12.76 -39.68 45.31
C CYS A 514 -11.36 -39.18 45.68
N ASN A 515 -10.32 -39.97 45.38
CA ASN A 515 -8.94 -39.61 45.69
C ASN A 515 -8.45 -38.39 44.91
N LEU A 516 -8.75 -38.31 43.61
CA LEU A 516 -8.41 -37.15 42.78
C LEU A 516 -9.23 -35.90 43.18
N TYR A 517 -10.51 -36.06 43.54
CA TYR A 517 -11.38 -34.99 44.01
C TYR A 517 -10.88 -34.39 45.33
N ARG A 518 -10.59 -35.23 46.34
CA ARG A 518 -10.01 -34.80 47.63
C ARG A 518 -8.64 -34.12 47.47
N ALA A 519 -7.83 -34.58 46.53
CA ALA A 519 -6.53 -33.97 46.22
C ALA A 519 -6.65 -32.64 45.43
N GLY A 520 -7.86 -32.13 45.19
CA GLY A 520 -8.10 -30.91 44.41
C GLY A 520 -7.84 -31.05 42.90
N LYS A 521 -7.42 -32.24 42.43
CA LYS A 521 -7.00 -32.49 41.03
C LYS A 521 -8.16 -32.49 40.02
N LEU A 522 -9.40 -32.35 40.48
CA LEU A 522 -10.60 -32.23 39.65
C LEU A 522 -11.34 -30.89 39.87
N GLY A 523 -10.70 -29.88 40.50
CA GLY A 523 -11.35 -28.60 40.79
C GLY A 523 -11.52 -27.71 39.56
N VAL A 524 -12.78 -27.49 39.13
CA VAL A 524 -13.11 -26.66 37.95
C VAL A 524 -13.79 -25.33 38.32
N ALA A 525 -14.42 -25.24 39.49
CA ALA A 525 -15.18 -24.06 39.92
C ALA A 525 -14.39 -22.73 39.88
N THR A 526 -13.21 -22.69 40.51
CA THR A 526 -12.38 -21.47 40.57
C THR A 526 -11.75 -21.12 39.22
N PRO A 527 -11.09 -22.06 38.49
CA PRO A 527 -10.59 -21.77 37.15
C PRO A 527 -11.67 -21.27 36.19
N PHE A 528 -12.88 -21.85 36.25
CA PHE A 528 -14.02 -21.38 35.47
C PHE A 528 -14.40 -19.93 35.83
N LYS A 529 -14.55 -19.59 37.11
CA LYS A 529 -14.95 -18.23 37.52
C LYS A 529 -13.90 -17.20 37.11
N THR A 530 -12.62 -17.49 37.28
CA THR A 530 -11.52 -16.62 36.82
C THR A 530 -11.54 -16.43 35.30
N ALA A 531 -11.70 -17.50 34.52
CA ALA A 531 -11.81 -17.42 33.06
C ALA A 531 -13.07 -16.66 32.61
N TYR A 532 -14.20 -16.85 33.30
CA TYR A 532 -15.45 -16.18 33.01
C TYR A 532 -15.36 -14.67 33.27
N ASP A 533 -14.82 -14.27 34.42
CA ASP A 533 -14.65 -12.85 34.76
C ASP A 533 -13.69 -12.15 33.79
N SER A 534 -12.60 -12.83 33.39
CA SER A 534 -11.70 -12.34 32.33
C SER A 534 -12.40 -12.22 30.98
N ALA A 535 -13.26 -13.17 30.61
CA ALA A 535 -14.00 -13.13 29.34
C ALA A 535 -15.04 -12.01 29.33
N ILE A 536 -15.80 -11.84 30.41
CA ILE A 536 -16.78 -10.75 30.56
C ILE A 536 -16.10 -9.37 30.58
N GLN A 537 -14.93 -9.25 31.21
CA GLN A 537 -14.15 -8.01 31.14
C GLN A 537 -13.72 -7.70 29.71
N ALA A 538 -13.14 -8.67 28.99
CA ALA A 538 -12.73 -8.49 27.60
C ALA A 538 -13.92 -8.15 26.68
N GLN A 539 -15.07 -8.80 26.87
CA GLN A 539 -16.30 -8.43 26.15
C GLN A 539 -16.69 -6.97 26.42
N GLY A 540 -16.62 -6.49 27.66
CA GLY A 540 -16.86 -5.08 27.99
C GLY A 540 -15.88 -4.12 27.31
N GLU A 541 -14.57 -4.40 27.38
CA GLU A 541 -13.51 -3.58 26.74
C GLU A 541 -13.66 -3.54 25.21
N GLY A 542 -14.03 -4.68 24.61
CA GLY A 542 -14.34 -4.80 23.20
C GLY A 542 -15.56 -3.99 22.76
N GLN A 543 -16.67 -4.11 23.49
CA GLN A 543 -17.88 -3.33 23.21
C GLN A 543 -17.62 -1.82 23.38
N GLN A 544 -16.81 -1.40 24.37
CA GLN A 544 -16.38 0.00 24.50
C GLN A 544 -15.53 0.49 23.32
N GLY A 545 -14.64 -0.34 22.79
CA GLY A 545 -13.83 -0.03 21.60
C GLY A 545 -14.67 0.12 20.33
N LEU A 546 -15.62 -0.78 20.13
CA LEU A 546 -16.52 -0.74 18.97
C LEU A 546 -17.42 0.50 19.00
N VAL A 547 -18.05 0.84 20.13
CA VAL A 547 -18.89 2.05 20.22
C VAL A 547 -18.12 3.33 19.89
N ARG A 548 -16.89 3.50 20.41
CA ARG A 548 -16.03 4.65 20.08
C ARG A 548 -15.66 4.69 18.60
N HIS A 549 -15.38 3.53 17.98
CA HIS A 549 -15.15 3.46 16.55
C HIS A 549 -16.36 3.92 15.74
N LEU A 550 -17.55 3.41 16.05
CA LEU A 550 -18.78 3.76 15.33
C LEU A 550 -19.10 5.25 15.45
N ILE A 551 -18.94 5.86 16.63
CA ILE A 551 -19.11 7.31 16.80
C ILE A 551 -18.09 8.07 15.94
N SER A 552 -16.83 7.63 15.88
CA SER A 552 -15.80 8.30 15.05
C SER A 552 -16.09 8.31 13.54
N THR A 553 -16.85 7.32 13.04
CA THR A 553 -17.21 7.19 11.62
C THR A 553 -18.47 7.96 11.19
N LEU A 554 -19.22 8.54 12.14
CA LEU A 554 -20.45 9.29 11.86
C LEU A 554 -20.20 10.60 11.10
N PRO A 555 -21.22 11.13 10.39
CA PRO A 555 -21.19 12.49 9.84
C PRO A 555 -20.82 13.55 10.87
N LEU A 556 -20.11 14.61 10.48
CA LEU A 556 -19.60 15.64 11.41
C LEU A 556 -20.66 16.21 12.36
N GLU A 557 -21.84 16.54 11.83
CA GLU A 557 -22.95 17.09 12.64
C GLU A 557 -23.46 16.08 13.68
N ASP A 558 -23.44 14.78 13.37
CA ASP A 558 -23.88 13.73 14.30
C ASP A 558 -22.82 13.45 15.38
N ARG A 559 -21.53 13.56 15.02
CA ARG A 559 -20.43 13.58 15.98
C ARG A 559 -20.55 14.76 16.97
N LYS A 560 -20.80 15.98 16.46
CA LYS A 560 -21.05 17.17 17.29
C LYS A 560 -22.28 17.01 18.20
N ASN A 561 -23.36 16.42 17.69
CA ASN A 561 -24.57 16.16 18.46
C ASN A 561 -24.29 15.27 19.69
N LEU A 562 -23.48 14.22 19.52
CA LEU A 562 -23.09 13.32 20.60
C LEU A 562 -22.05 13.95 21.54
N GLU A 563 -21.12 14.75 21.01
CA GLU A 563 -20.09 15.44 21.81
C GLU A 563 -20.70 16.53 22.72
N PHE A 564 -21.48 17.45 22.14
CA PHE A 564 -21.88 18.71 22.78
C PHE A 564 -23.36 18.77 23.21
N GLY A 565 -24.25 17.94 22.66
CA GLY A 565 -25.68 17.95 23.03
C GLY A 565 -25.96 17.33 24.40
N LYS A 566 -27.02 17.75 25.10
CA LYS A 566 -27.50 17.05 26.31
C LYS A 566 -27.92 15.64 25.90
N LEU A 567 -27.35 14.60 26.54
CA LEU A 567 -27.67 13.21 26.25
C LEU A 567 -28.62 12.63 27.29
N GLU A 568 -29.64 11.93 26.81
CA GLU A 568 -30.51 11.05 27.59
C GLU A 568 -30.49 9.66 26.94
N PHE A 569 -30.43 8.62 27.76
CA PHE A 569 -30.21 7.25 27.31
C PHE A 569 -31.46 6.41 27.56
N PHE A 570 -31.80 5.53 26.62
CA PHE A 570 -32.91 4.60 26.77
C PHE A 570 -32.50 3.19 26.35
N HIS A 571 -33.04 2.20 27.03
CA HIS A 571 -32.78 0.79 26.78
C HIS A 571 -34.08 0.01 26.75
N THR A 572 -34.17 -1.00 25.88
CA THR A 572 -35.41 -1.71 25.58
C THR A 572 -35.24 -3.21 25.78
N HIS A 573 -36.05 -3.78 26.68
CA HIS A 573 -36.18 -5.23 26.87
C HIS A 573 -37.50 -5.70 26.28
N GLN A 574 -37.54 -6.94 25.78
CA GLN A 574 -38.80 -7.59 25.37
C GLN A 574 -39.20 -8.66 26.37
N TYR A 575 -40.49 -8.71 26.71
CA TYR A 575 -41.08 -9.67 27.62
C TYR A 575 -42.20 -10.45 26.93
N LYS A 576 -42.32 -11.75 27.21
CA LYS A 576 -43.42 -12.60 26.75
C LYS A 576 -44.53 -12.60 27.79
N ILE A 577 -45.69 -12.09 27.41
CA ILE A 577 -46.92 -12.15 28.20
C ILE A 577 -47.51 -13.57 28.08
N ALA A 578 -47.96 -14.13 29.19
CA ALA A 578 -48.68 -15.41 29.21
C ALA A 578 -50.09 -15.29 28.59
N GLY A 579 -50.75 -16.44 28.42
CA GLY A 579 -52.15 -16.49 27.96
C GLY A 579 -53.19 -16.17 29.05
N ASP A 580 -52.76 -16.03 30.30
CA ASP A 580 -53.60 -15.72 31.47
C ASP A 580 -53.27 -14.34 32.06
N LEU A 581 -54.15 -13.84 32.95
CA LEU A 581 -54.01 -12.51 33.57
C LEU A 581 -53.13 -12.47 34.83
N LEU A 582 -52.66 -13.60 35.35
CA LEU A 582 -52.01 -13.69 36.66
C LEU A 582 -50.49 -13.91 36.56
N THR A 583 -50.02 -14.50 35.47
CA THR A 583 -48.60 -14.74 35.23
C THR A 583 -47.88 -13.46 34.76
N PRO A 584 -46.86 -12.96 35.47
CA PRO A 584 -46.10 -11.77 35.06
C PRO A 584 -45.38 -11.99 33.72
N PRO A 585 -45.17 -10.94 32.91
CA PRO A 585 -44.40 -11.05 31.67
C PRO A 585 -42.96 -11.54 31.93
N ALA A 586 -42.59 -12.66 31.33
CA ALA A 586 -41.25 -13.24 31.47
C ALA A 586 -40.27 -12.59 30.47
N LEU A 587 -39.00 -12.40 30.84
CA LEU A 587 -37.99 -11.87 29.91
C LEU A 587 -37.88 -12.77 28.66
N HIS A 588 -37.98 -12.17 27.47
CA HIS A 588 -37.94 -12.88 26.19
C HIS A 588 -36.72 -12.50 25.35
N VAL A 589 -36.38 -11.22 25.28
CA VAL A 589 -35.16 -10.73 24.65
C VAL A 589 -34.54 -9.67 25.55
N ARG A 590 -33.29 -9.88 25.94
CA ARG A 590 -32.47 -8.89 26.63
C ARG A 590 -32.04 -7.83 25.61
N GLY A 591 -32.19 -6.55 25.94
CA GLY A 591 -31.73 -5.48 25.06
C GLY A 591 -30.22 -5.59 24.85
N HIS A 592 -29.79 -5.36 23.61
CA HIS A 592 -28.39 -5.32 23.19
C HIS A 592 -28.08 -4.03 22.42
N THR A 593 -28.99 -3.05 22.53
CA THR A 593 -28.91 -1.75 21.87
C THR A 593 -29.10 -0.63 22.90
N LEU A 594 -28.65 0.57 22.54
CA LEU A 594 -28.82 1.78 23.34
C LEU A 594 -29.37 2.90 22.46
N GLU A 595 -30.50 3.45 22.84
CA GLU A 595 -31.00 4.70 22.24
C GLU A 595 -30.38 5.89 22.97
N VAL A 596 -29.80 6.82 22.20
CA VAL A 596 -29.20 8.06 22.70
C VAL A 596 -29.97 9.24 22.09
N LYS A 597 -30.73 9.95 22.93
CA LYS A 597 -31.38 11.21 22.56
C LYS A 597 -30.41 12.35 22.84
N ALA A 598 -29.95 13.02 21.79
CA ALA A 598 -29.13 14.22 21.88
C ALA A 598 -29.99 15.46 21.70
N THR A 599 -29.89 16.42 22.62
CA THR A 599 -30.59 17.72 22.55
C THR A 599 -29.55 18.84 22.47
N GLN A 600 -29.48 19.50 21.32
CA GLN A 600 -28.61 20.65 21.06
C GLN A 600 -29.04 21.87 21.90
N THR A 601 -28.14 22.85 22.04
CA THR A 601 -28.38 24.13 22.75
C THR A 601 -29.47 24.99 22.12
N ASN A 602 -29.72 24.84 20.81
CA ASN A 602 -30.82 25.49 20.08
C ASN A 602 -32.19 24.78 20.25
N GLY A 603 -32.26 23.66 20.99
CA GLY A 603 -33.46 22.87 21.19
C GLY A 603 -33.73 21.79 20.14
N GLN A 604 -32.89 21.66 19.09
CA GLN A 604 -32.98 20.54 18.15
C GLN A 604 -32.65 19.23 18.87
N VAL A 605 -33.56 18.26 18.79
CA VAL A 605 -33.39 16.90 19.30
C VAL A 605 -33.12 15.98 18.12
N ASP A 606 -32.15 15.08 18.23
CA ASP A 606 -31.99 13.90 17.36
C ASP A 606 -31.83 12.63 18.21
N ILE A 607 -32.23 11.47 17.69
CA ILE A 607 -32.17 10.19 18.40
C ILE A 607 -31.32 9.21 17.59
N TYR A 608 -30.35 8.60 18.24
CA TYR A 608 -29.43 7.61 17.68
C TYR A 608 -29.68 6.24 18.33
N LEU A 609 -29.67 5.17 17.55
CA LEU A 609 -29.68 3.79 18.05
C LEU A 609 -28.31 3.19 17.81
N ILE A 610 -27.63 2.80 18.89
CA ILE A 610 -26.38 2.06 18.84
C ILE A 610 -26.71 0.56 18.83
N ASP A 611 -26.34 -0.15 17.76
CA ASP A 611 -26.42 -1.61 17.65
C ASP A 611 -25.04 -2.17 17.26
N THR A 612 -24.31 -2.71 18.24
CA THR A 612 -22.97 -3.28 18.03
C THR A 612 -22.98 -4.68 17.40
N ARG A 613 -24.13 -5.35 17.29
CA ARG A 613 -24.31 -6.60 16.53
C ARG A 613 -24.40 -6.30 15.04
N GLN A 614 -25.03 -5.19 14.66
CA GLN A 614 -25.04 -4.68 13.28
C GLN A 614 -23.81 -3.82 12.95
N GLY A 615 -23.07 -3.37 13.97
CA GLY A 615 -21.95 -2.45 13.79
C GLY A 615 -22.39 -1.08 13.28
N SER A 616 -23.55 -0.59 13.74
CA SER A 616 -24.14 0.66 13.25
C SER A 616 -24.56 1.61 14.38
N ILE A 617 -24.59 2.90 14.05
CA ILE A 617 -25.30 3.93 14.81
C ILE A 617 -26.25 4.64 13.85
N GLU A 618 -27.55 4.47 14.06
CA GLU A 618 -28.58 4.94 13.12
C GLU A 618 -29.48 6.02 13.71
N LYS A 619 -29.87 7.01 12.91
CA LYS A 619 -30.72 8.12 13.35
C LYS A 619 -32.22 7.75 13.34
N GLN A 620 -32.74 7.32 14.49
CA GLN A 620 -34.13 6.87 14.70
C GLN A 620 -35.12 8.04 14.96
N ASN A 621 -35.10 9.06 14.12
CA ASN A 621 -35.78 10.33 14.37
C ASN A 621 -37.33 10.26 14.43
N PHE A 622 -37.95 9.17 13.97
CA PHE A 622 -39.39 8.95 14.16
C PHE A 622 -39.77 8.71 15.64
N LEU A 623 -38.82 8.28 16.49
CA LEU A 623 -39.02 8.08 17.92
C LEU A 623 -39.14 9.39 18.73
N LYS A 624 -38.92 10.56 18.13
CA LYS A 624 -38.92 11.86 18.85
C LYS A 624 -40.18 12.09 19.69
N ARG A 625 -41.37 11.69 19.21
CA ARG A 625 -42.62 11.81 19.97
C ARG A 625 -42.70 10.85 21.17
N ARG A 626 -42.09 9.67 21.08
CA ARG A 626 -42.03 8.67 22.16
C ARG A 626 -40.95 8.99 23.21
N ARG A 627 -39.89 9.72 22.85
CA ARG A 627 -38.79 10.11 23.77
C ARG A 627 -38.87 11.56 24.26
N THR A 628 -40.10 12.09 24.39
CA THR A 628 -40.39 13.39 25.00
C THR A 628 -41.16 13.20 26.31
N GLU A 629 -40.74 13.90 27.36
CA GLU A 629 -41.39 13.90 28.67
C GLU A 629 -42.88 14.32 28.60
N PRO A 630 -43.73 13.87 29.56
CA PRO A 630 -43.45 12.83 30.54
C PRO A 630 -43.31 11.45 29.87
N TYR A 631 -42.42 10.60 30.39
CA TYR A 631 -42.16 9.25 29.89
C TYR A 631 -43.24 8.26 30.36
N THR A 632 -44.44 8.37 29.78
CA THR A 632 -45.61 7.56 30.12
C THR A 632 -45.57 6.16 29.47
N ALA A 633 -46.31 5.21 30.05
CA ALA A 633 -46.30 3.81 29.58
C ALA A 633 -46.72 3.66 28.11
N ASP A 634 -47.67 4.45 27.62
CA ASP A 634 -48.11 4.46 26.22
C ASP A 634 -47.01 4.91 25.22
N LYS A 635 -46.03 5.70 25.67
CA LYS A 635 -44.86 6.09 24.86
C LYS A 635 -43.75 5.06 24.92
N MET A 636 -43.54 4.46 26.09
CA MET A 636 -42.37 3.65 26.44
C MET A 636 -42.59 2.15 26.26
N GLU A 637 -43.85 1.69 26.26
CA GLU A 637 -44.23 0.31 25.97
C GLU A 637 -44.80 0.17 24.55
N GLU A 638 -44.54 -0.97 23.93
CA GLU A 638 -45.11 -1.38 22.66
C GLU A 638 -45.43 -2.88 22.72
N ARG A 639 -46.61 -3.26 22.24
CA ARG A 639 -47.09 -4.64 22.30
C ARG A 639 -47.35 -5.18 20.91
N ASP A 640 -46.65 -6.26 20.57
CA ASP A 640 -46.92 -7.08 19.38
C ASP A 640 -47.39 -8.47 19.83
N ALA A 641 -48.66 -8.79 19.60
CA ALA A 641 -49.33 -10.00 20.08
C ALA A 641 -49.11 -10.30 21.58
N ASN A 642 -48.21 -11.25 21.90
CA ASN A 642 -47.83 -11.64 23.25
C ASN A 642 -46.41 -11.17 23.65
N ILE A 643 -45.78 -10.31 22.86
CA ILE A 643 -44.50 -9.66 23.18
C ILE A 643 -44.77 -8.22 23.62
N LEU A 644 -44.16 -7.82 24.73
CA LEU A 644 -44.16 -6.48 25.30
C LEU A 644 -42.74 -5.93 25.27
N SER A 645 -42.47 -5.02 24.33
CA SER A 645 -41.26 -4.20 24.34
C SER A 645 -41.42 -3.09 25.37
N ARG A 646 -40.60 -3.08 26.41
CA ARG A 646 -40.55 -2.02 27.43
C ARG A 646 -39.24 -1.27 27.32
N THR A 647 -39.34 -0.01 26.91
CA THR A 647 -38.26 0.98 26.97
C THR A 647 -38.19 1.56 28.38
N ALA A 648 -37.01 1.77 28.93
CA ALA A 648 -36.79 2.55 30.15
C ALA A 648 -35.78 3.69 29.90
N LEU A 649 -35.93 4.81 30.62
CA LEU A 649 -34.86 5.80 30.76
C LEU A 649 -33.72 5.15 31.57
N PHE A 650 -32.52 5.12 30.99
CA PHE A 650 -31.35 4.52 31.60
C PHE A 650 -30.49 5.60 32.25
N GLU A 651 -30.65 5.79 33.57
CA GLU A 651 -29.85 6.76 34.33
C GLU A 651 -28.48 6.16 34.70
N PRO A 652 -27.35 6.74 34.24
CA PRO A 652 -26.03 6.15 34.42
C PRO A 652 -25.40 6.41 35.80
N GLY A 653 -26.17 6.22 36.88
CA GLY A 653 -25.72 6.25 38.28
C GLY A 653 -25.63 7.65 38.92
N ASN A 654 -25.97 7.72 40.21
CA ASN A 654 -26.34 8.98 40.87
C ASN A 654 -25.16 9.91 41.25
N ASP A 655 -23.95 9.39 41.46
CA ASP A 655 -22.86 10.15 42.07
C ASP A 655 -21.76 10.57 41.07
N LYS A 656 -21.97 11.73 40.42
CA LYS A 656 -21.11 12.46 39.44
C LYS A 656 -21.35 12.21 37.93
N PRO A 657 -21.81 11.06 37.40
CA PRO A 657 -21.99 10.88 35.95
C PRO A 657 -22.94 11.86 35.26
N ALA A 658 -24.14 12.10 35.79
CA ALA A 658 -25.19 12.83 35.07
C ALA A 658 -24.78 14.22 34.55
N ARG A 659 -23.93 14.95 35.28
CA ARG A 659 -23.41 16.27 34.84
C ARG A 659 -22.57 16.20 33.56
N ARG A 660 -21.88 15.08 33.30
CA ARG A 660 -21.04 14.89 32.10
C ARG A 660 -21.87 14.75 30.82
N PHE A 661 -23.18 14.54 30.94
CA PHE A 661 -24.11 14.39 29.82
C PHE A 661 -25.00 15.62 29.61
N LEU A 662 -24.72 16.74 30.28
CA LEU A 662 -25.33 18.02 29.98
C LEU A 662 -24.83 18.57 28.63
N ALA A 663 -25.56 19.53 28.08
CA ALA A 663 -25.12 20.27 26.90
C ALA A 663 -23.88 21.12 27.23
N GLN A 664 -22.98 21.22 26.26
CA GLN A 664 -21.73 21.97 26.33
C GLN A 664 -21.68 22.97 25.16
N PRO A 665 -20.92 24.07 25.25
CA PRO A 665 -20.66 24.92 24.09
C PRO A 665 -19.90 24.14 23.02
N GLU A 666 -20.27 24.33 21.75
CA GLU A 666 -19.56 23.73 20.62
C GLU A 666 -18.14 24.31 20.50
N GLY A 667 -17.16 23.44 20.26
CA GLY A 667 -15.77 23.84 20.03
C GLY A 667 -15.56 24.47 18.64
N THR A 668 -14.44 25.19 18.47
CA THR A 668 -14.04 25.75 17.16
C THR A 668 -13.45 24.71 16.21
N GLN A 669 -13.11 23.52 16.71
CA GLN A 669 -12.54 22.43 15.93
C GLN A 669 -13.48 21.20 15.89
N PRO A 670 -13.33 20.33 14.88
CA PRO A 670 -14.00 19.02 14.87
C PRO A 670 -13.60 18.21 16.11
N PRO A 671 -14.51 17.43 16.71
CA PRO A 671 -14.15 16.58 17.85
C PRO A 671 -13.30 15.39 17.41
N ASP A 672 -12.28 15.04 18.19
CA ASP A 672 -11.66 13.70 18.16
C ASP A 672 -12.63 12.71 18.82
N SER A 673 -13.67 12.35 18.08
CA SER A 673 -14.74 11.47 18.57
C SER A 673 -14.28 10.04 18.88
N PHE A 674 -13.06 9.64 18.52
CA PHE A 674 -12.55 8.34 18.94
C PHE A 674 -11.98 8.38 20.36
N ASN A 675 -11.21 9.42 20.69
CA ASN A 675 -10.55 9.57 21.98
C ASN A 675 -11.29 10.48 22.98
N SER A 676 -12.39 11.14 22.58
CA SER A 676 -13.09 12.09 23.47
C SER A 676 -13.63 11.43 24.74
N GLU A 677 -13.56 12.17 25.86
CA GLU A 677 -14.15 11.74 27.14
C GLU A 677 -15.66 11.45 27.00
N ARG A 678 -16.35 12.17 26.09
CA ARG A 678 -17.76 11.97 25.82
C ARG A 678 -18.04 10.64 25.15
N SER A 679 -17.25 10.26 24.16
CA SER A 679 -17.42 8.97 23.44
C SER A 679 -17.03 7.80 24.33
N HIS A 680 -16.00 7.95 25.17
CA HIS A 680 -15.72 7.03 26.28
C HIS A 680 -16.91 6.90 27.25
N ALA A 681 -17.52 8.01 27.65
CA ALA A 681 -18.67 7.99 28.54
C ALA A 681 -19.92 7.34 27.92
N ILE A 682 -20.19 7.54 26.62
CA ILE A 682 -21.28 6.86 25.90
C ILE A 682 -21.00 5.34 25.85
N ALA A 683 -19.77 4.94 25.55
CA ALA A 683 -19.33 3.55 25.55
C ALA A 683 -19.48 2.87 26.94
N ASP A 684 -19.16 3.58 28.03
CA ASP A 684 -19.43 3.12 29.40
C ASP A 684 -20.92 2.89 29.68
N VAL A 685 -21.78 3.79 29.19
CA VAL A 685 -23.24 3.67 29.33
C VAL A 685 -23.75 2.46 28.55
N PHE A 686 -23.26 2.26 27.33
CA PHE A 686 -23.59 1.10 26.51
C PHE A 686 -23.27 -0.22 27.23
N VAL A 687 -22.03 -0.39 27.70
CA VAL A 687 -21.63 -1.61 28.41
C VAL A 687 -22.35 -1.81 29.75
N LYS A 688 -22.70 -0.73 30.46
CA LYS A 688 -23.58 -0.82 31.64
C LYS A 688 -24.99 -1.26 31.27
N SER A 689 -25.53 -0.82 30.13
CA SER A 689 -26.88 -1.20 29.67
C SER A 689 -26.97 -2.67 29.22
N LEU A 690 -25.87 -3.26 28.74
CA LEU A 690 -25.77 -4.71 28.53
C LEU A 690 -25.82 -5.51 29.84
N ASP A 691 -25.36 -4.90 30.95
CA ASP A 691 -25.33 -5.50 32.30
C ASP A 691 -24.61 -6.86 32.34
N LEU A 692 -23.43 -6.93 31.69
CA LEU A 692 -22.65 -8.15 31.45
C LEU A 692 -22.19 -8.91 32.73
N LYS A 693 -22.40 -8.35 33.93
CA LYS A 693 -21.98 -8.94 35.21
C LYS A 693 -23.15 -9.53 36.02
N ASN A 694 -24.35 -9.59 35.44
CA ASN A 694 -25.53 -10.16 36.08
C ASN A 694 -25.36 -11.67 36.36
N ASP A 695 -25.95 -12.13 37.46
CA ASP A 695 -25.89 -13.52 37.90
C ASP A 695 -26.57 -14.49 36.92
N ASP A 696 -27.54 -14.03 36.12
CA ASP A 696 -28.20 -14.85 35.09
C ASP A 696 -27.22 -15.34 34.02
N LEU A 697 -26.36 -14.44 33.51
CA LEU A 697 -25.28 -14.75 32.57
C LEU A 697 -24.27 -15.74 33.17
N LEU A 698 -23.89 -15.53 34.43
CA LEU A 698 -22.98 -16.42 35.14
C LEU A 698 -23.59 -17.82 35.34
N ASN A 699 -24.89 -17.91 35.62
CA ASN A 699 -25.59 -19.17 35.82
C ASN A 699 -25.76 -19.98 34.53
N GLU A 700 -25.97 -19.33 33.39
CA GLU A 700 -25.97 -20.01 32.08
C GLU A 700 -24.55 -20.53 31.74
N ALA A 701 -23.50 -19.71 31.89
CA ALA A 701 -22.12 -20.13 31.61
C ALA A 701 -21.59 -21.22 32.57
N ARG A 702 -22.14 -21.28 33.80
CA ARG A 702 -21.90 -22.39 34.74
C ARG A 702 -22.43 -23.74 34.21
N GLY A 703 -23.33 -23.73 33.24
CA GLY A 703 -24.11 -24.91 32.84
C GLY A 703 -25.08 -25.31 33.94
N MET A 704 -26.38 -25.27 33.66
CA MET A 704 -27.37 -25.65 34.65
C MET A 704 -27.22 -27.11 35.07
N THR A 705 -27.28 -27.36 36.38
CA THR A 705 -27.42 -28.73 36.87
C THR A 705 -28.83 -29.21 36.55
N SER A 706 -29.02 -30.53 36.54
CA SER A 706 -30.29 -31.14 36.10
C SER A 706 -31.56 -30.87 36.94
N PHE A 707 -31.51 -29.89 37.86
CA PHE A 707 -32.64 -29.44 38.69
C PHE A 707 -33.18 -28.05 38.29
N ASP A 708 -32.46 -27.29 37.47
CA ASP A 708 -32.86 -25.93 37.08
C ASP A 708 -33.54 -25.97 35.69
N GLN A 709 -34.87 -25.80 35.63
CA GLN A 709 -35.64 -25.79 34.37
C GLN A 709 -36.51 -24.54 34.25
N ASP A 710 -36.10 -23.60 33.40
CA ASP A 710 -36.90 -22.45 33.00
C ASP A 710 -36.54 -22.06 31.54
N SER A 711 -36.94 -22.91 30.59
CA SER A 711 -36.28 -22.99 29.26
C SER A 711 -36.34 -21.70 28.44
N ALA A 712 -37.41 -20.91 28.56
CA ALA A 712 -37.59 -19.68 27.80
C ALA A 712 -36.63 -18.56 28.24
N ARG A 713 -36.30 -18.48 29.53
CA ARG A 713 -35.30 -17.53 30.05
C ARG A 713 -33.90 -17.91 29.57
N ASN A 714 -33.59 -19.21 29.61
CA ASN A 714 -32.27 -19.72 29.24
C ASN A 714 -32.00 -19.53 27.74
N GLU A 715 -33.00 -19.72 26.87
CA GLU A 715 -32.87 -19.47 25.42
C GLU A 715 -32.57 -17.99 25.12
N ALA A 716 -33.19 -17.05 25.84
CA ALA A 716 -32.92 -15.62 25.71
C ALA A 716 -31.48 -15.25 26.12
N ILE A 717 -30.95 -15.87 27.18
CA ILE A 717 -29.58 -15.65 27.66
C ILE A 717 -28.55 -16.30 26.71
N ALA A 718 -28.83 -17.51 26.24
CA ALA A 718 -27.98 -18.20 25.28
C ALA A 718 -27.88 -17.46 23.94
N GLU A 719 -28.98 -16.84 23.47
CA GLU A 719 -28.97 -16.00 22.27
C GLU A 719 -28.23 -14.67 22.51
N PHE A 720 -28.39 -14.05 23.68
CA PHE A 720 -27.60 -12.88 24.07
C PHE A 720 -26.09 -13.16 24.00
N PHE A 721 -25.61 -14.31 24.52
CA PHE A 721 -24.21 -14.71 24.37
C PHE A 721 -23.76 -14.94 22.92
N ARG A 722 -24.64 -15.40 22.02
CA ARG A 722 -24.32 -15.53 20.58
C ARG A 722 -24.20 -14.18 19.89
N SER A 723 -24.99 -13.18 20.31
CA SER A 723 -24.98 -11.83 19.73
C SER A 723 -23.79 -10.96 20.10
N LEU A 724 -23.00 -11.33 21.13
CA LEU A 724 -21.88 -10.52 21.62
C LEU A 724 -20.61 -10.56 20.75
N ILE A 725 -20.51 -11.47 19.78
CA ILE A 725 -19.26 -11.78 19.05
C ILE A 725 -19.34 -11.40 17.55
N PRO A 726 -19.10 -10.14 17.17
CA PRO A 726 -18.78 -9.75 15.80
C PRO A 726 -17.27 -9.95 15.48
N LEU A 727 -16.86 -9.62 14.25
CA LEU A 727 -15.45 -9.48 13.80
C LEU A 727 -14.61 -10.77 13.62
N ARG A 728 -15.23 -11.97 13.60
CA ARG A 728 -14.48 -13.26 13.66
C ARG A 728 -13.48 -13.46 12.52
N SER A 729 -13.80 -12.97 11.34
CA SER A 729 -13.00 -13.11 10.13
C SER A 729 -11.67 -12.34 10.30
N ALA A 730 -11.78 -11.08 10.72
CA ALA A 730 -10.66 -10.14 10.83
C ALA A 730 -9.52 -10.63 11.72
N ILE A 731 -9.83 -11.33 12.81
CA ILE A 731 -8.81 -11.83 13.75
C ILE A 731 -7.98 -12.94 13.19
N VAL A 732 -8.58 -13.87 12.45
CA VAL A 732 -7.82 -14.97 11.86
C VAL A 732 -6.72 -14.36 10.99
N ASN A 733 -7.05 -13.34 10.21
CA ASN A 733 -6.09 -12.67 9.36
C ASN A 733 -5.09 -11.78 10.15
N PHE A 734 -5.54 -10.96 11.11
CA PHE A 734 -4.62 -10.18 11.96
C PHE A 734 -3.69 -11.02 12.84
N LYS A 735 -4.08 -12.25 13.25
CA LYS A 735 -3.22 -13.18 14.02
C LYS A 735 -2.19 -13.90 13.15
N HIS A 736 -2.50 -14.18 11.89
CA HIS A 736 -1.54 -14.74 10.93
C HIS A 736 -0.62 -13.67 10.30
N GLY A 737 -0.85 -12.38 10.59
CA GLY A 737 -0.05 -11.27 10.07
C GLY A 737 -0.54 -10.72 8.72
N ASN A 738 -1.69 -11.19 8.22
CA ASN A 738 -2.29 -10.75 6.97
C ASN A 738 -3.08 -9.45 7.19
N VAL A 739 -2.39 -8.31 7.25
CA VAL A 739 -3.00 -7.02 7.65
C VAL A 739 -4.07 -6.57 6.65
N GLY A 740 -3.82 -6.66 5.34
CA GLY A 740 -4.77 -6.30 4.29
C GLY A 740 -6.04 -7.17 4.31
N GLN A 741 -5.91 -8.47 4.59
CA GLN A 741 -7.07 -9.36 4.78
C GLN A 741 -7.83 -9.04 6.08
N GLY A 742 -7.12 -8.73 7.17
CA GLY A 742 -7.73 -8.34 8.43
C GLY A 742 -8.49 -7.00 8.35
N LEU A 743 -7.96 -6.02 7.60
CA LEU A 743 -8.64 -4.75 7.34
C LEU A 743 -9.87 -4.92 6.43
N PHE A 744 -9.79 -5.76 5.41
CA PHE A 744 -10.92 -6.13 4.56
C PHE A 744 -12.06 -6.76 5.37
N ASP A 745 -11.72 -7.79 6.14
CA ASP A 745 -12.65 -8.51 7.00
C ASP A 745 -13.23 -7.59 8.08
N LEU A 746 -12.43 -6.69 8.67
CA LEU A 746 -12.92 -5.70 9.64
C LEU A 746 -13.97 -4.77 9.00
N ALA A 747 -13.73 -4.31 7.77
CA ALA A 747 -14.68 -3.46 7.06
C ALA A 747 -16.02 -4.17 6.76
N LEU A 748 -15.98 -5.48 6.46
CA LEU A 748 -17.18 -6.31 6.25
C LEU A 748 -17.86 -6.73 7.56
N ASP A 749 -17.11 -7.15 8.56
CA ASP A 749 -17.65 -7.65 9.83
C ASP A 749 -18.30 -6.50 10.64
N VAL A 750 -17.86 -5.25 10.46
CA VAL A 750 -18.55 -4.02 10.97
C VAL A 750 -19.89 -3.77 10.26
N VAL A 751 -20.20 -4.43 9.14
CA VAL A 751 -21.51 -4.37 8.47
C VAL A 751 -22.45 -5.49 8.93
N GLY A 752 -22.08 -6.24 9.98
CA GLY A 752 -22.97 -7.17 10.70
C GLY A 752 -23.11 -8.54 10.04
N LEU A 753 -22.24 -9.48 10.39
CA LEU A 753 -22.20 -10.80 9.77
C LEU A 753 -23.16 -11.81 10.42
N VAL A 754 -24.36 -11.95 9.84
CA VAL A 754 -25.30 -13.04 10.14
C VAL A 754 -24.80 -14.35 9.52
N THR A 755 -23.78 -14.98 10.11
CA THR A 755 -23.50 -16.41 9.85
C THR A 755 -22.94 -17.17 11.07
N LEU A 756 -23.58 -18.31 11.36
CA LEU A 756 -23.03 -19.49 12.06
C LEU A 756 -22.75 -19.37 13.57
N GLY A 757 -23.81 -19.57 14.36
CA GLY A 757 -23.72 -19.86 15.79
C GLY A 757 -22.94 -21.14 16.13
N ALA A 758 -22.64 -21.31 17.42
CA ALA A 758 -21.72 -22.31 17.95
C ALA A 758 -22.09 -23.76 17.56
N GLY A 759 -21.25 -24.39 16.72
CA GLY A 759 -21.42 -25.82 16.40
C GLY A 759 -20.84 -26.30 15.06
N LYS A 760 -19.63 -25.90 14.66
CA LYS A 760 -18.79 -26.58 13.64
C LYS A 760 -17.39 -25.93 13.51
N ALA A 761 -16.43 -26.43 14.27
CA ALA A 761 -15.00 -26.07 14.10
C ALA A 761 -14.34 -26.74 12.87
N ALA A 762 -15.12 -27.39 11.99
CA ALA A 762 -14.62 -28.30 10.94
C ALA A 762 -15.03 -27.93 9.50
N GLN A 763 -15.62 -26.75 9.25
CA GLN A 763 -16.06 -26.34 7.90
C GLN A 763 -15.62 -24.93 7.47
N ALA A 764 -14.59 -24.36 8.08
CA ALA A 764 -13.99 -23.07 7.68
C ALA A 764 -13.30 -23.08 6.30
N GLY A 765 -13.25 -24.24 5.60
CA GLY A 765 -12.54 -24.40 4.32
C GLY A 765 -13.41 -24.43 3.06
N LYS A 766 -14.69 -24.01 3.09
CA LYS A 766 -15.63 -24.23 1.96
C LYS A 766 -16.23 -23.00 1.28
N VAL A 767 -15.93 -21.77 1.70
CA VAL A 767 -16.33 -20.55 0.96
C VAL A 767 -15.15 -19.89 0.22
N LEU A 768 -13.89 -20.18 0.61
CA LEU A 768 -12.69 -19.84 -0.18
C LEU A 768 -12.46 -20.76 -1.42
N GLY A 769 -13.53 -21.33 -1.98
CA GLY A 769 -13.47 -22.43 -2.96
C GLY A 769 -13.06 -22.04 -4.39
N LYS A 770 -12.79 -20.76 -4.69
CA LYS A 770 -12.38 -20.29 -6.02
C LYS A 770 -11.28 -19.23 -5.94
N GLY A 771 -10.04 -19.72 -5.88
CA GLY A 771 -8.85 -18.91 -6.15
C GLY A 771 -8.00 -18.55 -4.94
N LEU A 772 -7.36 -19.54 -4.30
CA LEU A 772 -5.97 -19.49 -3.77
C LEU A 772 -5.62 -20.79 -3.01
N SER A 773 -4.64 -21.55 -3.51
CA SER A 773 -3.89 -22.61 -2.78
C SER A 773 -2.56 -22.86 -3.51
N THR A 774 -1.46 -22.25 -3.05
CA THR A 774 -0.43 -22.80 -2.14
C THR A 774 0.52 -23.85 -2.74
N ALA A 775 1.79 -23.47 -2.94
CA ALA A 775 2.95 -24.38 -2.86
C ALA A 775 4.31 -23.66 -2.73
N SER A 776 4.54 -22.52 -3.40
CA SER A 776 5.89 -21.92 -3.51
C SER A 776 6.14 -20.60 -2.76
N GLN A 777 5.10 -19.86 -2.33
CA GLN A 777 5.28 -18.61 -1.56
C GLN A 777 5.43 -18.82 -0.04
N ALA A 778 5.16 -20.03 0.48
CA ALA A 778 5.26 -20.33 1.91
C ALA A 778 6.69 -20.23 2.50
N ALA A 779 7.72 -20.15 1.66
CA ALA A 779 9.13 -20.12 2.09
C ALA A 779 9.73 -18.72 2.31
N LYS A 780 8.97 -17.63 2.08
CA LYS A 780 9.45 -16.24 2.31
C LYS A 780 8.63 -15.43 3.32
N ALA A 781 7.48 -15.93 3.78
CA ALA A 781 6.59 -15.25 4.72
C ALA A 781 6.70 -15.77 6.17
N ALA A 782 7.94 -15.90 6.68
CA ALA A 782 8.20 -16.50 8.00
C ALA A 782 9.20 -15.70 8.87
N ARG A 783 9.02 -14.38 8.94
CA ARG A 783 9.60 -13.52 10.00
C ARG A 783 8.67 -12.36 10.31
N PHE A 784 7.78 -12.53 11.29
CA PHE A 784 7.41 -11.51 12.30
C PHE A 784 6.53 -12.13 13.38
N ILE A 785 7.18 -12.62 14.45
CA ILE A 785 6.50 -12.97 15.71
C ILE A 785 6.90 -11.91 16.74
N GLY A 786 5.90 -11.22 17.31
CA GLY A 786 6.08 -10.32 18.45
C GLY A 786 6.47 -8.87 18.10
N ALA A 787 5.76 -7.91 18.72
CA ALA A 787 6.11 -6.49 18.90
C ALA A 787 6.41 -5.59 17.67
N LYS A 788 6.46 -6.09 16.43
CA LYS A 788 6.92 -5.33 15.25
C LYS A 788 5.84 -4.67 14.37
N VAL A 789 4.55 -4.81 14.70
CA VAL A 789 3.45 -4.23 13.89
C VAL A 789 3.48 -2.69 13.86
N VAL A 790 4.13 -2.04 14.83
CA VAL A 790 4.21 -0.56 14.90
C VAL A 790 5.34 0.01 14.02
N GLU A 791 6.39 -0.74 13.70
CA GLU A 791 7.51 -0.25 12.88
C GLU A 791 7.19 -0.19 11.38
N ALA A 792 6.26 -1.02 10.89
CA ALA A 792 5.81 -0.99 9.49
C ALA A 792 5.04 0.30 9.11
N PHE A 793 4.71 1.14 10.09
CA PHE A 793 3.96 2.40 9.95
C PHE A 793 4.72 3.58 10.57
N ASN A 794 6.01 3.72 10.20
CA ASN A 794 6.87 4.86 10.60
C ASN A 794 7.24 5.79 9.42
N PRO A 795 6.28 6.54 8.83
CA PRO A 795 6.53 7.38 7.65
C PRO A 795 7.32 8.70 7.85
N LEU A 796 7.88 9.02 9.02
CA LEU A 796 8.41 10.38 9.31
C LEU A 796 9.87 10.46 9.82
N SER A 797 10.70 9.44 9.61
CA SER A 797 12.10 9.40 10.12
C SER A 797 13.11 10.32 9.40
N GLY A 798 12.68 11.42 8.76
CA GLY A 798 13.57 12.29 7.98
C GLY A 798 12.98 13.59 7.42
N ILE A 799 12.18 14.33 8.19
CA ILE A 799 11.63 15.63 7.72
C ILE A 799 12.71 16.73 7.75
N GLY A 800 13.14 17.16 6.56
CA GLY A 800 13.88 18.41 6.31
C GLY A 800 13.15 19.28 5.29
N GLU A 801 13.32 20.60 5.34
CA GLU A 801 12.49 21.57 4.62
C GLU A 801 12.48 21.44 3.09
N LEU A 802 11.37 20.94 2.51
CA LEU A 802 11.01 21.23 1.11
C LEU A 802 9.49 21.12 0.83
N LEU A 803 8.66 21.77 1.65
CA LEU A 803 7.20 21.80 1.48
C LEU A 803 6.67 23.24 1.43
N VAL A 804 6.79 23.87 0.24
CA VAL A 804 6.11 25.13 -0.11
C VAL A 804 5.55 24.99 -1.53
N GLY A 805 4.23 25.19 -1.69
CA GLY A 805 3.53 25.16 -2.98
C GLY A 805 2.62 23.94 -3.17
N GLY A 806 1.31 24.20 -3.34
CA GLY A 806 0.29 23.16 -3.43
C GLY A 806 0.10 22.49 -4.81
N GLY A 807 -0.79 21.51 -4.84
CA GLY A 807 -1.60 21.20 -6.03
C GLY A 807 -1.01 20.29 -7.12
N ARG A 808 0.25 19.85 -7.05
CA ARG A 808 0.83 18.99 -8.13
C ARG A 808 1.61 17.75 -7.66
N MET A 809 0.97 16.60 -7.87
CA MET A 809 1.62 15.28 -8.10
C MET A 809 2.50 15.24 -9.38
N ALA A 810 2.95 16.39 -9.91
CA ALA A 810 3.81 16.48 -11.09
C ALA A 810 5.30 16.20 -10.77
N VAL A 811 5.71 16.26 -9.50
CA VAL A 811 7.04 15.77 -9.05
C VAL A 811 7.19 14.27 -9.35
N GLY A 812 6.07 13.55 -9.41
CA GLY A 812 5.98 12.19 -9.94
C GLY A 812 6.62 12.07 -11.32
N GLY A 813 6.17 12.84 -12.32
CA GLY A 813 6.64 12.72 -13.71
C GLY A 813 8.16 12.85 -13.88
N GLY A 814 8.76 13.89 -13.28
CA GLY A 814 10.20 14.13 -13.36
C GLY A 814 11.05 13.03 -12.71
N ARG A 815 10.72 12.63 -11.46
CA ARG A 815 11.44 11.55 -10.76
C ARG A 815 11.14 10.16 -11.33
N TYR A 816 9.93 9.95 -11.85
CA TYR A 816 9.51 8.72 -12.53
C TYR A 816 10.30 8.48 -13.82
N LEU A 817 10.49 9.52 -14.65
CA LEU A 817 11.34 9.46 -15.84
C LEU A 817 12.77 9.03 -15.48
N VAL A 818 13.38 9.65 -14.46
CA VAL A 818 14.73 9.30 -13.97
C VAL A 818 14.79 7.89 -13.35
N ARG A 819 13.77 7.46 -12.60
CA ARG A 819 13.71 6.12 -11.99
C ARG A 819 13.63 5.02 -13.05
N GLN A 820 12.75 5.15 -14.03
CA GLN A 820 12.67 4.20 -15.14
C GLN A 820 14.02 4.14 -15.85
N PHE A 821 14.59 5.29 -16.17
CA PHE A 821 15.87 5.38 -16.87
C PHE A 821 17.02 4.57 -16.23
N ASN A 822 17.13 4.59 -14.90
CA ASN A 822 18.16 3.81 -14.18
C ASN A 822 17.93 2.29 -14.21
N VAL A 823 16.68 1.83 -14.22
CA VAL A 823 16.35 0.39 -14.40
C VAL A 823 16.74 -0.10 -15.80
N LEU A 824 16.72 0.79 -16.79
CA LEU A 824 16.90 0.46 -18.20
C LEU A 824 18.37 0.37 -18.65
N ARG A 825 19.31 0.90 -17.85
CA ARG A 825 20.78 0.78 -18.03
C ARG A 825 21.40 -0.46 -17.33
N GLY A 826 20.58 -1.44 -16.94
CA GLY A 826 20.93 -2.56 -16.05
C GLY A 826 22.32 -3.19 -16.19
N THR A 827 22.92 -3.51 -15.03
CA THR A 827 24.24 -4.15 -14.91
C THR A 827 24.33 -5.44 -15.72
N ALA A 828 25.45 -5.61 -16.43
CA ALA A 828 25.73 -6.75 -17.32
C ALA A 828 24.80 -6.90 -18.55
N GLY A 829 24.41 -5.79 -19.21
CA GLY A 829 23.89 -5.84 -20.60
C GLY A 829 22.96 -4.70 -21.05
N GLY A 830 22.58 -3.79 -20.14
CA GLY A 830 21.41 -2.93 -20.24
C GLY A 830 21.38 -1.87 -21.34
N TYR A 831 20.90 -2.27 -22.52
CA TYR A 831 20.16 -1.40 -23.45
C TYR A 831 18.91 -2.08 -24.02
N ASP A 832 18.43 -3.18 -23.42
CA ASP A 832 17.46 -4.08 -24.07
C ASP A 832 16.11 -3.44 -24.34
N LEU A 833 15.67 -2.49 -23.51
CA LEU A 833 14.50 -1.67 -23.83
C LEU A 833 14.75 -0.80 -25.06
N LEU A 834 15.87 -0.09 -25.14
CA LEU A 834 16.19 0.76 -26.31
C LEU A 834 16.31 -0.09 -27.59
N LYS A 835 16.82 -1.33 -27.48
CA LYS A 835 16.79 -2.33 -28.56
C LYS A 835 15.35 -2.75 -28.92
N ALA A 836 14.48 -2.98 -27.96
CA ALA A 836 13.08 -3.33 -28.20
C ALA A 836 12.29 -2.17 -28.84
N VAL A 837 12.44 -0.94 -28.32
CA VAL A 837 11.84 0.28 -28.87
C VAL A 837 12.30 0.49 -30.32
N SER A 838 13.60 0.33 -30.62
CA SER A 838 14.10 0.47 -32.01
C SER A 838 13.61 -0.63 -32.95
N LYS A 839 13.30 -1.83 -32.47
CA LYS A 839 12.61 -2.84 -33.28
C LYS A 839 11.14 -2.51 -33.56
N GLN A 840 10.47 -1.83 -32.61
CA GLN A 840 9.06 -1.47 -32.71
C GLN A 840 8.80 -0.17 -33.49
N HIS A 841 9.63 0.85 -33.28
CA HIS A 841 9.47 2.22 -33.77
C HIS A 841 10.60 2.69 -34.71
N GLY A 842 11.58 1.82 -35.00
CA GLY A 842 12.69 2.07 -35.93
C GLY A 842 13.92 2.70 -35.28
N ASP A 843 13.94 4.04 -35.19
CA ASP A 843 15.06 4.79 -34.64
C ASP A 843 14.70 5.33 -33.26
N ALA A 844 15.44 4.93 -32.24
CA ALA A 844 15.23 5.30 -30.85
C ALA A 844 16.53 5.81 -30.25
N ALA A 845 16.46 6.80 -29.37
CA ALA A 845 17.64 7.32 -28.67
C ALA A 845 17.34 7.65 -27.22
N ILE A 846 18.36 7.42 -26.40
CA ILE A 846 18.56 8.01 -25.09
C ILE A 846 19.24 9.36 -25.31
N GLY A 847 18.69 10.42 -24.74
CA GLY A 847 19.22 11.77 -24.90
C GLY A 847 18.61 12.76 -23.91
N VAL A 848 19.10 14.00 -23.96
CA VAL A 848 18.68 15.09 -23.07
C VAL A 848 17.76 16.05 -23.81
N PHE A 849 16.70 16.51 -23.16
CA PHE A 849 15.82 17.58 -23.63
C PHE A 849 15.39 18.48 -22.47
N LYS A 850 14.74 19.61 -22.76
CA LYS A 850 14.30 20.55 -21.73
C LYS A 850 12.87 20.29 -21.29
N VAL A 851 12.65 20.30 -19.98
CA VAL A 851 11.32 20.31 -19.34
C VAL A 851 11.31 21.49 -18.36
N ALA A 852 10.37 22.43 -18.54
CA ALA A 852 10.27 23.66 -17.73
C ALA A 852 11.58 24.51 -17.65
N GLY A 853 12.50 24.34 -18.61
CA GLY A 853 13.81 25.01 -18.66
C GLY A 853 14.98 24.16 -18.15
N GLU A 854 14.70 23.11 -17.37
CA GLU A 854 15.69 22.17 -16.85
C GLU A 854 16.02 21.05 -17.85
N ASN A 855 17.26 20.55 -17.81
CA ASN A 855 17.71 19.44 -18.65
C ASN A 855 17.29 18.09 -18.03
N VAL A 856 16.49 17.30 -18.75
CA VAL A 856 16.04 15.96 -18.36
C VAL A 856 16.56 14.94 -19.36
N GLU A 857 17.15 13.84 -18.88
CA GLU A 857 17.51 12.68 -19.70
C GLU A 857 16.30 11.76 -19.86
N GLY A 858 16.06 11.27 -21.08
CA GLY A 858 14.96 10.35 -21.36
C GLY A 858 15.10 9.62 -22.69
N VAL A 859 14.08 8.84 -23.04
CA VAL A 859 14.02 8.08 -24.29
C VAL A 859 13.10 8.81 -25.28
N ALA A 860 13.56 8.95 -26.52
CA ALA A 860 12.77 9.47 -27.62
C ALA A 860 12.86 8.55 -28.86
N VAL A 861 11.85 8.61 -29.73
CA VAL A 861 11.87 7.94 -31.04
C VAL A 861 11.85 8.97 -32.16
N GLN A 862 12.49 8.66 -33.28
CA GLN A 862 12.52 9.54 -34.44
C GLN A 862 11.43 9.16 -35.44
N HIS A 863 10.43 10.03 -35.62
CA HIS A 863 9.40 9.90 -36.65
C HIS A 863 9.48 11.09 -37.61
N ARG A 864 9.54 10.84 -38.92
CA ARG A 864 9.65 11.89 -39.96
C ARG A 864 10.76 12.93 -39.69
N ARG A 865 11.92 12.48 -39.18
CA ARG A 865 13.08 13.31 -38.76
C ARG A 865 12.84 14.24 -37.56
N LYS A 866 11.75 14.08 -36.83
CA LYS A 866 11.47 14.77 -35.56
C LYS A 866 11.54 13.76 -34.41
N TRP A 867 12.02 14.20 -33.24
CA TRP A 867 12.08 13.39 -32.03
C TRP A 867 10.79 13.55 -31.22
N TYR A 868 10.28 12.46 -30.67
CA TYR A 868 9.08 12.42 -29.83
C TYR A 868 9.37 11.63 -28.56
N ALA A 869 8.90 12.12 -27.41
CA ALA A 869 9.14 11.47 -26.12
C ALA A 869 8.52 10.07 -26.08
N LEU A 870 9.15 9.11 -25.39
CA LEU A 870 8.63 7.76 -25.22
C LEU A 870 8.16 7.55 -23.78
N ASP A 871 6.90 7.13 -23.62
CA ASP A 871 6.43 6.55 -22.38
C ASP A 871 7.00 5.13 -22.26
N THR A 872 7.88 4.94 -21.28
CA THR A 872 8.55 3.67 -20.99
C THR A 872 7.63 2.64 -20.34
N GLN A 873 6.46 3.05 -19.83
CA GLN A 873 5.46 2.17 -19.22
C GLN A 873 4.59 1.51 -20.30
N THR A 874 4.02 2.31 -21.22
CA THR A 874 3.21 1.78 -22.33
C THR A 874 3.99 1.46 -23.59
N MET A 875 5.29 1.82 -23.66
CA MET A 875 6.17 1.69 -24.82
C MET A 875 5.67 2.45 -26.06
N ARG A 876 4.95 3.55 -25.83
CA ARG A 876 4.34 4.41 -26.86
C ARG A 876 5.02 5.77 -26.88
N PRO A 877 5.30 6.32 -28.07
CA PRO A 877 5.70 7.70 -28.18
C PRO A 877 4.48 8.61 -28.00
N TYR A 878 4.71 9.78 -27.42
CA TYR A 878 3.67 10.75 -27.09
C TYR A 878 4.12 12.18 -27.40
N ASP A 879 3.20 13.12 -27.21
CA ASP A 879 3.39 14.56 -27.37
C ASP A 879 3.74 15.06 -28.78
N ARG A 880 4.02 16.37 -28.85
CA ARG A 880 4.56 17.10 -29.99
C ARG A 880 6.08 16.92 -30.16
N PRO A 881 6.67 17.38 -31.27
CA PRO A 881 8.11 17.27 -31.52
C PRO A 881 8.99 17.93 -30.44
N ILE A 882 9.97 17.18 -29.94
CA ILE A 882 11.04 17.74 -29.10
C ILE A 882 12.04 18.47 -29.99
N HIS A 883 12.06 19.80 -29.91
CA HIS A 883 12.94 20.64 -30.74
C HIS A 883 14.41 20.63 -30.28
N ASP A 884 14.67 20.55 -28.97
CA ASP A 884 15.99 20.64 -28.35
C ASP A 884 16.60 19.27 -27.95
N PHE A 885 16.13 18.15 -28.55
CA PHE A 885 16.60 16.81 -28.15
C PHE A 885 18.03 16.51 -28.63
N ALA A 886 18.93 16.25 -27.67
CA ALA A 886 20.32 15.88 -27.90
C ALA A 886 20.54 14.37 -27.65
N PRO A 887 20.57 13.50 -28.68
CA PRO A 887 20.79 12.07 -28.53
C PRO A 887 22.24 11.75 -28.09
N GLY A 888 22.39 10.91 -27.06
CA GLY A 888 23.68 10.39 -26.59
C GLY A 888 23.92 8.92 -26.98
N VAL A 889 22.93 8.06 -26.78
CA VAL A 889 22.99 6.63 -27.19
C VAL A 889 21.81 6.34 -28.10
N ARG A 890 22.08 5.82 -29.29
CA ARG A 890 21.07 5.57 -30.32
C ARG A 890 20.95 4.07 -30.59
N ALA A 891 19.74 3.60 -30.87
CA ALA A 891 19.45 2.25 -31.30
C ALA A 891 18.65 2.28 -32.61
N VAL A 892 19.06 1.43 -33.56
CA VAL A 892 18.34 1.21 -34.82
C VAL A 892 18.25 -0.30 -35.02
N ASP A 893 17.03 -0.82 -35.18
CA ASP A 893 16.76 -2.26 -35.37
C ASP A 893 17.51 -3.16 -34.35
N GLY A 894 17.43 -2.80 -33.06
CA GLY A 894 18.07 -3.55 -31.99
C GLY A 894 19.60 -3.44 -31.88
N LYS A 895 20.26 -2.64 -32.74
CA LYS A 895 21.71 -2.39 -32.69
C LYS A 895 22.02 -1.06 -32.02
N ILE A 896 22.90 -1.07 -31.02
CA ILE A 896 23.32 0.14 -30.29
C ILE A 896 24.49 0.82 -31.00
N THR A 897 24.38 2.14 -31.15
CA THR A 897 25.45 3.03 -31.59
C THR A 897 25.64 4.10 -30.51
N HIS A 898 26.81 4.09 -29.87
CA HIS A 898 27.23 5.22 -29.05
C HIS A 898 27.62 6.36 -30.00
N LEU A 899 26.97 7.51 -29.87
CA LEU A 899 27.40 8.71 -30.58
C LEU A 899 28.69 9.23 -29.90
N PRO A 900 29.65 9.80 -30.66
CA PRO A 900 30.98 10.09 -30.12
C PRO A 900 30.90 11.11 -28.97
N THR A 901 31.17 10.63 -27.76
CA THR A 901 31.46 11.45 -26.59
C THR A 901 32.79 12.16 -26.81
N VAL A 902 32.79 13.48 -26.62
CA VAL A 902 34.02 14.29 -26.70
C VAL A 902 35.02 13.80 -25.65
N PRO A 903 36.30 13.55 -26.00
CA PRO A 903 37.33 13.12 -25.08
C PRO A 903 37.38 13.94 -23.78
N GLU A 904 37.61 13.25 -22.67
CA GLU A 904 37.64 13.88 -21.36
C GLU A 904 38.76 14.93 -21.30
N GLY A 905 38.39 16.16 -20.97
CA GLY A 905 39.29 17.33 -20.99
C GLY A 905 39.36 18.12 -22.31
N GLU A 906 38.78 17.68 -23.44
CA GLU A 906 38.80 18.49 -24.67
C GLU A 906 37.82 19.70 -24.61
N LEU A 907 38.25 20.83 -25.20
CA LEU A 907 37.45 22.04 -25.40
C LEU A 907 36.91 22.10 -26.84
N SER A 908 35.98 21.22 -27.18
CA SER A 908 35.41 21.15 -28.55
C SER A 908 34.81 22.50 -29.00
N ASN A 909 35.34 23.07 -30.09
CA ASN A 909 34.83 24.31 -30.66
C ASN A 909 33.45 24.10 -31.33
N GLY A 910 33.09 22.85 -31.64
CA GLY A 910 31.75 22.46 -32.08
C GLY A 910 30.71 22.62 -30.99
N MET A 911 30.93 22.05 -29.79
CA MET A 911 29.99 22.16 -28.66
C MET A 911 29.97 23.56 -28.04
N PHE A 912 31.12 24.21 -27.89
CA PHE A 912 31.22 25.49 -27.18
C PHE A 912 31.20 26.70 -28.12
N ARG A 913 30.75 26.53 -29.37
CA ARG A 913 30.72 27.58 -30.41
C ARG A 913 29.96 28.83 -30.00
N GLN A 914 28.88 28.65 -29.24
CA GLN A 914 28.03 29.71 -28.69
C GLN A 914 28.76 30.70 -27.77
N PHE A 915 29.90 30.31 -27.17
CA PHE A 915 30.71 31.20 -26.33
C PHE A 915 31.86 31.86 -27.10
N SER A 916 32.06 31.50 -28.37
CA SER A 916 33.12 32.09 -29.19
C SER A 916 32.80 33.54 -29.59
N VAL A 917 33.85 34.32 -29.84
CA VAL A 917 33.77 35.73 -30.22
C VAL A 917 34.48 35.97 -31.56
N PRO A 918 34.11 37.02 -32.33
CA PRO A 918 34.69 37.26 -33.65
C PRO A 918 36.22 37.44 -33.62
N ARG A 919 36.92 36.88 -34.62
CA ARG A 919 38.40 36.97 -34.73
C ARG A 919 38.94 38.41 -34.73
N SER A 920 38.13 39.39 -35.12
CA SER A 920 38.45 40.82 -35.06
C SER A 920 38.76 41.33 -33.64
N ARG A 921 38.33 40.63 -32.58
CA ARG A 921 38.60 40.97 -31.18
C ARG A 921 40.08 40.90 -30.77
N ILE A 922 40.93 40.24 -31.55
CA ILE A 922 42.39 40.20 -31.32
C ILE A 922 43.21 40.84 -32.45
N THR A 923 42.57 41.52 -33.41
CA THR A 923 43.30 42.23 -34.46
C THR A 923 44.15 43.35 -33.84
N GLY A 924 45.47 43.29 -34.05
CA GLY A 924 46.42 44.23 -33.45
C GLY A 924 46.88 43.90 -32.03
N LEU A 925 46.38 42.82 -31.41
CA LEU A 925 46.84 42.37 -30.09
C LEU A 925 47.93 41.29 -30.23
N SER A 926 48.98 41.41 -29.42
CA SER A 926 50.04 40.41 -29.30
C SER A 926 49.71 39.39 -28.22
N ARG A 927 49.95 38.10 -28.51
CA ARG A 927 49.81 36.99 -27.56
C ARG A 927 50.91 37.08 -26.50
N ASN A 928 50.54 37.17 -25.22
CA ASN A 928 51.51 37.24 -24.13
C ASN A 928 52.16 35.87 -23.83
N SER A 929 53.12 35.85 -22.89
CA SER A 929 53.82 34.63 -22.44
C SER A 929 52.93 33.60 -21.73
N GLN A 930 51.71 33.98 -21.34
CA GLN A 930 50.68 33.09 -20.77
C GLN A 930 49.71 32.55 -21.82
N GLY A 931 49.88 32.92 -23.10
CA GLY A 931 49.04 32.49 -24.21
C GLY A 931 47.74 33.27 -24.40
N VAL A 932 47.61 34.42 -23.73
CA VAL A 932 46.43 35.27 -23.73
C VAL A 932 46.69 36.54 -24.54
N TYR A 933 45.69 36.99 -25.30
CA TYR A 933 45.67 38.28 -26.00
C TYR A 933 44.98 39.30 -25.10
N VAL A 934 45.73 40.29 -24.59
CA VAL A 934 45.22 41.30 -23.65
C VAL A 934 45.09 42.64 -24.38
N ALA A 935 43.96 43.31 -24.23
CA ALA A 935 43.73 44.64 -24.77
C ALA A 935 44.54 45.71 -24.00
N ALA A 936 44.78 46.87 -24.62
CA ALA A 936 45.58 47.94 -24.03
C ALA A 936 44.97 48.56 -22.76
N ASP A 937 43.68 48.32 -22.49
CA ASP A 937 42.98 48.70 -21.26
C ASP A 937 43.21 47.73 -20.09
N GLY A 938 43.83 46.57 -20.32
CA GLY A 938 44.05 45.51 -19.31
C GLY A 938 42.80 44.78 -18.84
N HIS A 939 41.60 45.18 -19.29
CA HIS A 939 40.31 44.67 -18.79
C HIS A 939 39.71 43.59 -19.68
N LEU A 940 40.02 43.57 -20.98
CA LEU A 940 39.56 42.54 -21.92
C LEU A 940 40.70 41.62 -22.32
N SER A 941 40.54 40.32 -22.04
CA SER A 941 41.48 39.26 -22.37
C SER A 941 40.81 38.19 -23.24
N HIS A 942 41.56 37.58 -24.15
CA HIS A 942 41.05 36.56 -25.07
C HIS A 942 42.04 35.40 -25.22
N ILE A 943 41.52 34.20 -25.47
CA ILE A 943 42.32 33.04 -25.87
C ILE A 943 41.90 32.54 -27.24
N ARG A 944 42.86 32.07 -28.02
CA ARG A 944 42.63 31.36 -29.27
C ARG A 944 42.78 29.86 -29.01
N HIS A 945 41.79 29.07 -29.42
CA HIS A 945 41.84 27.62 -29.29
C HIS A 945 41.58 26.91 -30.61
N THR A 946 42.49 26.00 -30.99
CA THR A 946 42.30 25.04 -32.08
C THR A 946 42.01 23.65 -31.49
N ASP A 947 40.87 23.04 -31.80
CA ASP A 947 40.49 21.73 -31.24
C ASP A 947 41.10 20.54 -32.02
N GLY A 948 40.82 19.31 -31.58
CA GLY A 948 41.31 18.09 -32.24
C GLY A 948 40.81 17.88 -33.68
N SER A 949 39.79 18.62 -34.11
CA SER A 949 39.30 18.63 -35.50
C SER A 949 40.03 19.66 -36.40
N GLY A 950 40.94 20.46 -35.82
CA GLY A 950 41.64 21.53 -36.52
C GLY A 950 40.81 22.82 -36.69
N GLN A 951 39.61 22.90 -36.09
CA GLN A 951 38.84 24.14 -36.10
C GLN A 951 39.39 25.11 -35.06
N THR A 952 39.53 26.40 -35.41
CA THR A 952 40.03 27.44 -34.50
C THR A 952 38.96 28.48 -34.14
N ALA A 953 38.59 28.54 -32.86
CA ALA A 953 37.74 29.55 -32.25
C ALA A 953 38.54 30.52 -31.36
N LEU A 954 37.88 31.61 -30.96
CA LEU A 954 38.39 32.63 -30.05
C LEU A 954 37.38 32.79 -28.91
N TYR A 955 37.85 32.90 -27.67
CA TYR A 955 37.02 33.06 -26.48
C TYR A 955 37.44 34.29 -25.69
N GLU A 956 36.49 35.07 -25.19
CA GLU A 956 36.77 36.09 -24.15
C GLU A 956 37.05 35.36 -22.83
N VAL A 957 38.07 35.78 -22.10
CA VAL A 957 38.43 35.22 -20.79
C VAL A 957 38.69 36.29 -19.74
N ARG A 958 38.48 35.94 -18.49
CA ARG A 958 38.88 36.72 -17.31
C ARG A 958 39.42 35.77 -16.24
N GLN A 959 39.86 36.32 -15.10
CA GLN A 959 40.46 35.55 -14.01
C GLN A 959 41.65 34.70 -14.49
N VAL A 960 42.47 35.26 -15.39
CA VAL A 960 43.68 34.60 -15.89
C VAL A 960 44.69 34.54 -14.75
N ALA A 961 44.97 33.34 -14.27
CA ALA A 961 45.85 33.10 -13.13
C ALA A 961 46.88 32.02 -13.46
N ARG A 962 48.05 32.11 -12.83
CA ARG A 962 49.03 31.02 -12.84
C ARG A 962 48.85 30.19 -11.56
N THR A 963 48.71 28.88 -11.71
CA THR A 963 48.59 27.93 -10.60
C THR A 963 49.94 27.71 -9.90
N ALA A 964 49.91 27.05 -8.73
CA ALA A 964 51.11 26.72 -7.96
C ALA A 964 52.09 25.80 -8.74
N ASP A 965 51.58 24.96 -9.64
CA ASP A 965 52.36 24.12 -10.56
C ASP A 965 52.74 24.84 -11.88
N GLY A 966 52.54 26.16 -11.96
CA GLY A 966 53.04 27.01 -13.05
C GLY A 966 52.19 27.08 -14.31
N LYS A 967 51.08 26.33 -14.39
CA LYS A 967 50.15 26.34 -15.52
C LYS A 967 49.29 27.60 -15.53
N VAL A 968 48.79 27.98 -16.70
CA VAL A 968 47.89 29.13 -16.86
C VAL A 968 46.46 28.63 -16.95
N GLN A 969 45.60 29.10 -16.07
CA GLN A 969 44.17 28.85 -16.11
C GLN A 969 43.41 30.15 -16.38
N ALA A 970 42.29 30.04 -17.09
CA ALA A 970 41.45 31.17 -17.47
C ALA A 970 39.98 30.74 -17.47
N ARG A 971 39.07 31.68 -17.15
CA ARG A 971 37.63 31.43 -17.17
C ARG A 971 37.00 32.12 -18.38
N VAL A 972 36.18 31.41 -19.15
CA VAL A 972 35.53 31.96 -20.36
C VAL A 972 34.33 32.81 -19.99
N TYR A 973 34.18 33.96 -20.65
CA TYR A 973 33.05 34.87 -20.56
C TYR A 973 32.37 35.02 -21.93
N HIS A 974 31.08 35.35 -21.93
CA HIS A 974 30.34 35.69 -23.13
C HIS A 974 29.27 36.73 -22.81
N ASN A 975 29.15 37.78 -23.62
CA ASN A 975 28.23 38.91 -23.41
C ASN A 975 28.29 39.49 -21.97
N ASN A 976 29.51 39.76 -21.48
CA ASN A 976 29.79 40.21 -20.10
C ASN A 976 29.37 39.25 -18.97
N ARG A 977 28.82 38.06 -19.27
CA ARG A 977 28.45 37.05 -18.27
C ARG A 977 29.52 35.97 -18.15
N GLN A 978 29.74 35.53 -16.92
CA GLN A 978 30.61 34.40 -16.61
C GLN A 978 30.00 33.11 -17.16
N THR A 979 30.76 32.33 -17.92
CA THR A 979 30.35 30.97 -18.29
C THR A 979 30.89 29.96 -17.27
N GLY A 980 30.36 28.74 -17.27
CA GLY A 980 30.89 27.67 -16.43
C GLY A 980 32.32 27.22 -16.82
N LEU A 981 32.77 27.49 -18.05
CA LEU A 981 34.00 26.93 -18.62
C LEU A 981 35.27 27.49 -17.93
N LEU A 982 35.95 26.60 -17.22
CA LEU A 982 37.34 26.77 -16.78
C LEU A 982 38.26 26.02 -17.76
N VAL A 983 39.29 26.71 -18.24
CA VAL A 983 40.23 26.17 -19.23
C VAL A 983 41.68 26.37 -18.77
N GLU A 984 42.54 25.44 -19.17
CA GLU A 984 43.97 25.43 -18.85
C GLU A 984 44.80 25.42 -20.13
N HIS A 985 45.84 26.24 -20.15
CA HIS A 985 46.77 26.32 -21.28
C HIS A 985 47.62 25.05 -21.34
N VAL A 986 47.65 24.41 -22.51
CA VAL A 986 48.45 23.20 -22.76
C VAL A 986 49.72 23.59 -23.51
N GLN A 987 49.59 24.10 -24.73
CA GLN A 987 50.70 24.57 -25.57
C GLN A 987 50.17 25.37 -26.77
N GLY A 988 50.86 26.43 -27.23
CA GLY A 988 50.39 27.19 -28.39
C GLY A 988 48.92 27.64 -28.27
N ASP A 989 48.08 27.31 -29.25
CA ASP A 989 46.63 27.54 -29.20
C ASP A 989 45.84 26.28 -28.74
N GLN A 990 46.47 25.40 -27.97
CA GLN A 990 45.82 24.27 -27.31
C GLN A 990 45.46 24.64 -25.88
N TRP A 991 44.17 24.56 -25.57
CA TRP A 991 43.57 24.79 -24.26
C TRP A 991 42.71 23.58 -23.94
N ARG A 992 42.85 23.02 -22.73
CA ARG A 992 41.99 21.93 -22.26
C ARG A 992 40.92 22.45 -21.33
N ARG A 993 39.72 21.86 -21.41
CA ARG A 993 38.62 22.13 -20.48
C ARG A 993 38.91 21.39 -19.17
N LEU A 994 39.09 22.14 -18.08
CA LEU A 994 39.18 21.56 -16.73
C LEU A 994 37.81 21.28 -16.13
N GLY A 995 36.77 21.91 -16.66
CA GLY A 995 35.38 21.61 -16.33
C GLY A 995 34.44 22.74 -16.72
N LEU A 996 33.14 22.42 -16.70
CA LEU A 996 32.20 23.34 -16.07
C LEU A 996 32.40 23.20 -14.55
N GLN A 997 32.07 24.21 -13.75
CA GLN A 997 32.24 24.16 -12.30
C GLN A 997 31.51 22.94 -11.71
N GLY A 998 32.26 21.90 -11.29
CA GLY A 998 31.72 20.60 -10.84
C GLY A 998 32.43 19.32 -11.29
N GLY A 999 33.67 19.36 -11.85
CA GLY A 999 34.43 18.15 -12.21
C GLY A 999 35.01 17.41 -10.99
N ALA A 1000 34.81 16.09 -10.91
CA ALA A 1000 35.16 15.25 -9.76
C ALA A 1000 36.68 14.95 -9.63
N PRO A 1001 37.17 14.59 -8.42
CA PRO A 1001 38.49 13.95 -8.26
C PRO A 1001 38.56 12.60 -8.98
N THR A 1002 39.76 12.03 -9.12
CA THR A 1002 39.97 10.66 -9.63
C THR A 1002 39.05 9.69 -8.90
N SER A 1003 38.26 8.93 -9.66
CA SER A 1003 37.24 8.06 -9.06
C SER A 1003 37.88 6.98 -8.20
N ILE A 1004 37.23 6.66 -7.08
CA ILE A 1004 37.62 5.59 -6.15
C ILE A 1004 37.78 4.29 -6.92
N LYS A 1005 36.88 4.03 -7.87
CA LYS A 1005 36.94 2.86 -8.76
C LYS A 1005 38.21 2.81 -9.62
N ALA A 1006 38.76 3.95 -10.02
CA ALA A 1006 40.02 4.03 -10.77
C ALA A 1006 41.26 3.97 -9.86
N ASP A 1007 41.12 4.31 -8.57
CA ASP A 1007 42.18 4.23 -7.55
C ASP A 1007 42.14 2.92 -6.72
N CYS A 1008 41.18 2.02 -6.96
CA CYS A 1008 41.15 0.70 -6.34
C CYS A 1008 42.30 -0.19 -6.84
N GLY A 1009 43.29 -0.40 -5.99
CA GLY A 1009 44.38 -1.35 -6.16
C GLY A 1009 44.02 -2.77 -5.69
N PRO A 1010 44.96 -3.52 -5.08
CA PRO A 1010 44.73 -4.91 -4.72
C PRO A 1010 43.64 -5.06 -3.63
N VAL A 1011 42.89 -6.16 -3.71
CA VAL A 1011 41.95 -6.58 -2.67
C VAL A 1011 42.73 -7.01 -1.44
N ILE A 1012 42.44 -6.37 -0.30
CA ILE A 1012 43.05 -6.65 1.01
C ILE A 1012 42.08 -7.28 2.01
N GLY A 1013 40.76 -7.30 1.71
CA GLY A 1013 39.75 -7.98 2.54
C GLY A 1013 38.46 -8.27 1.79
N ARG A 1014 37.70 -9.28 2.24
CA ARG A 1014 36.36 -9.62 1.72
C ARG A 1014 35.47 -10.09 2.87
N GLY A 1015 34.25 -9.56 2.95
CA GLY A 1015 33.23 -9.95 3.93
C GLY A 1015 31.84 -10.04 3.31
N GLY A 1016 30.84 -10.33 4.14
CA GLY A 1016 29.43 -10.39 3.71
C GLY A 1016 28.85 -9.03 3.29
N GLU A 1017 29.48 -7.93 3.71
CA GLU A 1017 29.02 -6.55 3.49
C GLU A 1017 29.77 -5.82 2.37
N GLY A 1018 30.87 -6.38 1.86
CA GLY A 1018 31.70 -5.68 0.88
C GLY A 1018 33.08 -6.27 0.63
N VAL A 1019 33.81 -5.62 -0.28
CA VAL A 1019 35.20 -5.92 -0.63
C VAL A 1019 36.06 -4.73 -0.27
N VAL A 1020 37.19 -4.97 0.40
CA VAL A 1020 38.14 -3.92 0.79
C VAL A 1020 39.33 -3.92 -0.17
N TYR A 1021 39.59 -2.78 -0.79
CA TYR A 1021 40.73 -2.54 -1.68
C TYR A 1021 41.72 -1.57 -1.01
N ALA A 1022 43.02 -1.73 -1.26
CA ALA A 1022 43.98 -0.66 -1.01
C ALA A 1022 43.90 0.41 -2.13
N SER A 1023 44.23 1.67 -1.84
CA SER A 1023 44.49 2.66 -2.90
C SER A 1023 45.76 2.31 -3.69
N LEU A 1024 45.89 2.82 -4.92
CA LEU A 1024 47.09 2.59 -5.75
C LEU A 1024 48.35 3.22 -5.13
N ASP A 1025 48.20 4.30 -4.37
CA ASP A 1025 49.30 4.93 -3.61
C ASP A 1025 49.62 4.22 -2.27
N GLY A 1026 48.83 3.21 -1.89
CA GLY A 1026 49.00 2.42 -0.68
C GLY A 1026 48.66 3.13 0.63
N LYS A 1027 48.08 4.34 0.63
CA LYS A 1027 47.82 5.14 1.85
C LYS A 1027 46.39 5.04 2.39
N ARG A 1028 45.44 4.54 1.59
CA ARG A 1028 44.02 4.41 1.96
C ARG A 1028 43.51 2.99 1.77
N ALA A 1029 42.37 2.72 2.39
CA ALA A 1029 41.55 1.56 2.12
C ALA A 1029 40.13 1.99 1.72
N TYR A 1030 39.53 1.23 0.80
CA TYR A 1030 38.21 1.45 0.23
C TYR A 1030 37.34 0.20 0.48
N LYS A 1031 36.42 0.23 1.46
CA LYS A 1031 35.38 -0.82 1.65
C LYS A 1031 34.24 -0.49 0.67
N ASP A 1032 34.19 -1.22 -0.45
CA ASP A 1032 33.11 -1.16 -1.44
C ASP A 1032 31.90 -1.92 -0.88
N LEU A 1033 30.89 -1.16 -0.47
CA LEU A 1033 29.65 -1.64 0.14
C LEU A 1033 28.58 -2.00 -0.90
N GLY A 1034 28.94 -1.99 -2.19
CA GLY A 1034 28.03 -2.34 -3.28
C GLY A 1034 27.20 -1.18 -3.82
N PRO A 1035 26.21 -1.50 -4.68
CA PRO A 1035 25.31 -0.51 -5.27
C PRO A 1035 24.51 0.25 -4.21
N THR A 1036 24.21 1.52 -4.47
CA THR A 1036 23.49 2.38 -3.54
C THR A 1036 22.44 3.24 -4.24
N ARG A 1037 21.36 3.58 -3.51
CA ARG A 1037 20.34 4.54 -3.96
C ARG A 1037 20.71 5.99 -3.66
N TYR A 1038 21.72 6.20 -2.82
CA TYR A 1038 22.16 7.50 -2.37
C TYR A 1038 22.95 8.24 -3.45
N THR A 1039 23.13 9.55 -3.28
CA THR A 1039 23.86 10.45 -4.20
C THR A 1039 25.11 11.04 -3.54
N PRO A 1040 26.07 11.62 -4.30
CA PRO A 1040 27.24 12.30 -3.73
C PRO A 1040 26.90 13.54 -2.89
N SER A 1041 25.69 14.08 -3.02
CA SER A 1041 25.16 15.21 -2.25
C SER A 1041 24.44 14.79 -0.96
N ASP A 1042 24.18 13.50 -0.75
CA ASP A 1042 23.50 13.01 0.44
C ASP A 1042 24.50 12.97 1.61
N ASN A 1043 24.24 13.73 2.67
CA ASN A 1043 25.11 13.77 3.84
C ASN A 1043 24.88 12.55 4.75
N ILE A 1044 25.40 11.40 4.33
CA ILE A 1044 25.19 10.11 4.99
C ILE A 1044 26.49 9.64 5.63
N GLU A 1045 26.56 9.77 6.95
CA GLU A 1045 27.63 9.16 7.74
C GLU A 1045 27.20 7.75 8.17
N LEU A 1046 28.02 6.75 7.85
CA LEU A 1046 27.83 5.39 8.37
C LEU A 1046 28.23 5.36 9.86
N SER A 1047 27.58 4.49 10.66
CA SER A 1047 28.01 4.23 12.05
C SER A 1047 29.51 3.90 12.11
N ASP A 1048 29.99 3.02 11.23
CA ASP A 1048 31.40 2.67 11.08
C ASP A 1048 32.28 3.92 10.92
N VAL A 1049 31.86 4.89 10.09
CA VAL A 1049 32.61 6.14 9.84
C VAL A 1049 32.63 7.02 11.09
N GLN A 1050 31.48 7.18 11.75
CA GLN A 1050 31.36 7.96 12.98
C GLN A 1050 32.29 7.42 14.07
N TYR A 1051 32.30 6.11 14.31
CA TYR A 1051 33.13 5.49 15.36
C TYR A 1051 34.61 5.33 14.95
N LEU A 1052 34.91 5.13 13.66
CA LEU A 1052 36.29 5.22 13.15
C LEU A 1052 36.86 6.63 13.37
N ASN A 1053 36.10 7.69 13.07
CA ASN A 1053 36.50 9.07 13.35
C ASN A 1053 36.61 9.34 14.87
N LYS A 1054 35.65 8.88 15.69
CA LYS A 1054 35.70 9.00 17.16
C LYS A 1054 36.92 8.31 17.78
N TYR A 1055 37.39 7.20 17.19
CA TYR A 1055 38.57 6.47 17.67
C TYR A 1055 39.90 7.00 17.11
N TYR A 1056 39.99 7.26 15.80
CA TYR A 1056 41.25 7.60 15.11
C TYR A 1056 41.47 9.11 14.87
N GLY A 1057 40.44 9.93 15.06
CA GLY A 1057 40.45 11.38 14.82
C GLY A 1057 39.64 11.79 13.57
N ASP A 1058 39.16 13.02 13.58
CA ASP A 1058 38.29 13.57 12.53
C ASP A 1058 38.93 13.49 11.14
N GLY A 1059 38.17 12.96 10.17
CA GLY A 1059 38.61 12.80 8.79
C GLY A 1059 39.46 11.54 8.52
N PHE A 1060 39.63 10.66 9.51
CA PHE A 1060 40.24 9.34 9.29
C PHE A 1060 39.40 8.47 8.34
N ALA A 1061 38.07 8.55 8.45
CA ALA A 1061 37.11 7.86 7.60
C ALA A 1061 36.05 8.82 7.06
N ARG A 1062 35.48 8.51 5.89
CA ARG A 1062 34.31 9.18 5.32
C ARG A 1062 33.54 8.26 4.38
N THR A 1063 32.23 8.45 4.31
CA THR A 1063 31.41 7.85 3.25
C THR A 1063 31.60 8.61 1.95
N VAL A 1064 31.69 7.90 0.83
CA VAL A 1064 31.64 8.49 -0.52
C VAL A 1064 30.68 7.68 -1.37
N VAL A 1065 29.84 8.37 -2.12
CA VAL A 1065 28.99 7.78 -3.14
C VAL A 1065 29.53 8.18 -4.51
N GLU A 1066 29.74 7.20 -5.39
CA GLU A 1066 30.27 7.41 -6.73
C GLU A 1066 29.87 6.25 -7.66
N ASP A 1067 29.59 6.53 -8.93
CA ASP A 1067 29.15 5.54 -9.94
C ASP A 1067 27.97 4.64 -9.48
N GLY A 1068 27.07 5.18 -8.64
CA GLY A 1068 25.96 4.43 -8.05
C GLY A 1068 26.40 3.36 -7.04
N ARG A 1069 27.61 3.45 -6.50
CA ARG A 1069 28.16 2.59 -5.44
C ARG A 1069 28.49 3.40 -4.20
N ARG A 1070 28.41 2.77 -3.03
CA ARG A 1070 28.82 3.38 -1.76
C ARG A 1070 30.16 2.80 -1.32
N TYR A 1071 31.10 3.68 -1.03
CA TYR A 1071 32.41 3.35 -0.49
C TYR A 1071 32.53 3.95 0.91
N LEU A 1072 33.11 3.18 1.84
CA LEU A 1072 33.74 3.74 3.02
C LEU A 1072 35.22 3.95 2.68
N VAL A 1073 35.65 5.20 2.66
CA VAL A 1073 37.03 5.63 2.42
C VAL A 1073 37.69 5.87 3.77
N MET A 1074 38.77 5.16 4.08
CA MET A 1074 39.47 5.29 5.36
C MET A 1074 40.99 5.30 5.20
N GLY A 1075 41.69 5.85 6.20
CA GLY A 1075 43.13 5.69 6.35
C GLY A 1075 43.50 4.21 6.45
N ARG A 1076 44.60 3.81 5.79
CA ARG A 1076 45.05 2.42 5.83
C ARG A 1076 45.79 2.14 7.14
N ILE A 1077 45.37 1.09 7.83
CA ILE A 1077 46.05 0.56 9.03
C ILE A 1077 46.93 -0.61 8.58
N GLU A 1078 48.23 -0.53 8.86
CA GLU A 1078 49.14 -1.66 8.67
C GLU A 1078 49.06 -2.61 9.86
N GLY A 1079 48.92 -3.91 9.59
CA GLY A 1079 48.85 -4.92 10.64
C GLY A 1079 48.33 -6.27 10.14
N LEU A 1080 48.34 -7.25 11.04
CA LEU A 1080 47.77 -8.58 10.80
C LEU A 1080 46.46 -8.73 11.56
N ASP A 1081 45.42 -9.17 10.86
CA ASP A 1081 44.15 -9.63 11.44
C ASP A 1081 44.41 -10.70 12.52
N LEU A 1082 43.94 -10.47 13.76
CA LEU A 1082 44.16 -11.39 14.89
C LEU A 1082 43.59 -12.79 14.67
N ALA A 1083 42.55 -12.95 13.84
CA ALA A 1083 42.00 -14.27 13.49
C ALA A 1083 42.93 -15.10 12.60
N HIS A 1084 43.86 -14.45 11.88
CA HIS A 1084 44.89 -15.09 11.06
C HIS A 1084 46.23 -15.30 11.79
N ILE A 1085 46.35 -14.84 13.03
CA ILE A 1085 47.55 -15.01 13.84
C ILE A 1085 47.55 -16.39 14.51
N ASN A 1086 48.70 -17.06 14.48
CA ASN A 1086 48.85 -18.40 15.06
C ASN A 1086 48.84 -18.38 16.59
N LYS A 1087 48.46 -19.50 17.21
CA LYS A 1087 48.52 -19.64 18.67
C LYS A 1087 49.95 -19.58 19.18
N ASN A 1088 50.17 -18.86 20.28
CA ASN A 1088 51.48 -18.58 20.88
C ASN A 1088 52.48 -17.85 19.95
N SER A 1089 52.05 -17.12 18.91
CA SER A 1089 52.97 -16.38 18.01
C SER A 1089 53.06 -14.88 18.26
N LEU A 1090 52.19 -14.28 19.08
CA LEU A 1090 52.37 -12.90 19.54
C LEU A 1090 53.39 -12.84 20.68
N PRO A 1091 54.24 -11.80 20.76
CA PRO A 1091 55.25 -11.67 21.80
C PRO A 1091 54.60 -11.51 23.20
N PRO A 1092 55.23 -11.96 24.30
CA PRO A 1092 54.64 -11.88 25.65
C PRO A 1092 54.20 -10.47 26.07
N GLU A 1093 54.88 -9.44 25.56
CA GLU A 1093 54.60 -8.01 25.77
C GLU A 1093 53.27 -7.58 25.15
N ALA A 1094 52.75 -8.32 24.16
CA ALA A 1094 51.45 -8.04 23.56
C ALA A 1094 50.26 -8.37 24.49
N ARG A 1095 50.50 -9.04 25.63
CA ARG A 1095 49.43 -9.62 26.48
C ARG A 1095 48.35 -8.64 26.93
N SER A 1096 48.69 -7.38 27.18
CA SER A 1096 47.70 -6.36 27.61
C SER A 1096 46.99 -5.69 26.43
N LEU A 1097 47.57 -5.69 25.23
CA LEU A 1097 47.20 -4.75 24.16
C LEU A 1097 45.72 -4.77 23.78
N LEU A 1098 45.06 -5.93 23.73
CA LEU A 1098 43.62 -5.97 23.44
C LEU A 1098 42.77 -5.41 24.59
N ALA A 1099 43.18 -5.60 25.84
CA ALA A 1099 42.52 -4.99 27.00
C ALA A 1099 42.74 -3.47 27.04
N ASP A 1100 43.94 -3.02 26.67
CA ASP A 1100 44.27 -1.60 26.54
C ASP A 1100 43.46 -0.94 25.42
N THR A 1101 43.30 -1.63 24.27
CA THR A 1101 42.40 -1.21 23.18
C THR A 1101 40.95 -1.10 23.66
N PHE A 1102 40.42 -2.07 24.42
CA PHE A 1102 39.07 -1.97 24.98
C PHE A 1102 38.93 -0.78 25.93
N ALA A 1103 39.90 -0.54 26.80
CA ALA A 1103 39.89 0.62 27.70
C ALA A 1103 39.93 1.95 26.92
N GLU A 1104 40.67 2.03 25.81
CA GLU A 1104 40.68 3.22 24.94
C GLU A 1104 39.32 3.42 24.23
N MET A 1105 38.68 2.35 23.76
CA MET A 1105 37.35 2.40 23.15
C MET A 1105 36.28 2.84 24.18
N GLU A 1106 36.29 2.27 25.38
CA GLU A 1106 35.35 2.60 26.46
C GLU A 1106 35.54 4.03 26.98
N ALA A 1107 36.78 4.51 27.12
CA ALA A 1107 37.09 5.89 27.46
C ALA A 1107 36.64 6.89 26.38
N LYS A 1108 36.56 6.45 25.12
CA LYS A 1108 35.99 7.19 23.99
C LYS A 1108 34.49 6.92 23.80
N ASP A 1109 33.83 6.22 24.74
CA ASP A 1109 32.40 5.91 24.71
C ASP A 1109 32.02 5.14 23.41
N ILE A 1110 32.71 4.03 23.16
CA ILE A 1110 32.52 3.14 21.99
C ILE A 1110 32.30 1.70 22.47
N TYR A 1111 31.04 1.26 22.52
CA TYR A 1111 30.66 -0.10 22.89
C TYR A 1111 30.33 -0.90 21.63
N HIS A 1112 31.35 -1.56 21.07
CA HIS A 1112 31.29 -2.28 19.80
C HIS A 1112 30.46 -3.58 19.87
N ASN A 1113 29.51 -3.75 18.95
CA ASN A 1113 28.51 -4.82 18.94
C ASN A 1113 29.05 -6.19 18.47
N ASP A 1114 29.97 -6.20 17.49
CA ASP A 1114 30.56 -7.40 16.87
C ASP A 1114 32.00 -7.70 17.35
N LEU A 1115 32.14 -8.07 18.63
CA LEU A 1115 33.45 -8.39 19.21
C LEU A 1115 33.97 -9.77 18.73
N GLN A 1116 34.71 -9.75 17.61
CA GLN A 1116 35.35 -10.92 16.99
C GLN A 1116 36.82 -10.61 16.66
N LEU A 1117 37.72 -11.62 16.69
CA LEU A 1117 39.16 -11.41 16.45
C LEU A 1117 39.45 -10.74 15.09
N LYS A 1118 38.66 -11.06 14.06
CA LYS A 1118 38.73 -10.46 12.71
C LYS A 1118 38.54 -8.94 12.66
N ASN A 1119 37.93 -8.35 13.68
CA ASN A 1119 37.65 -6.92 13.77
C ASN A 1119 38.76 -6.17 14.53
N PHE A 1120 39.92 -6.82 14.73
CA PHE A 1120 41.09 -6.24 15.38
C PHE A 1120 42.36 -6.64 14.61
N MET A 1121 43.25 -5.67 14.40
CA MET A 1121 44.53 -5.86 13.71
C MET A 1121 45.70 -5.56 14.64
N TYR A 1122 46.69 -6.44 14.70
CA TYR A 1122 47.96 -6.21 15.40
C TYR A 1122 49.00 -5.60 14.48
N SER A 1123 49.48 -4.41 14.81
CA SER A 1123 50.69 -3.83 14.20
C SER A 1123 51.90 -4.21 15.03
N ALA A 1124 52.83 -4.97 14.43
CA ALA A 1124 54.13 -5.24 15.03
C ALA A 1124 55.04 -4.00 15.04
N ASN A 1125 54.82 -3.05 14.12
CA ASN A 1125 55.61 -1.82 14.03
C ASN A 1125 55.28 -0.85 15.17
N ASP A 1126 53.99 -0.72 15.48
CA ASP A 1126 53.48 0.19 16.52
C ASP A 1126 53.33 -0.50 17.88
N ASN A 1127 53.52 -1.83 17.91
CA ASN A 1127 53.16 -2.73 19.02
C ASN A 1127 51.78 -2.42 19.62
N LYS A 1128 50.78 -2.22 18.75
CA LYS A 1128 49.41 -1.82 19.12
C LYS A 1128 48.38 -2.71 18.45
N ILE A 1129 47.23 -2.87 19.11
CA ILE A 1129 46.02 -3.43 18.50
C ILE A 1129 45.07 -2.31 18.10
N TYR A 1130 44.63 -2.41 16.85
CA TYR A 1130 43.77 -1.46 16.17
C TYR A 1130 42.40 -2.09 15.93
N PRO A 1131 41.30 -1.55 16.51
CA PRO A 1131 39.96 -1.97 16.17
C PRO A 1131 39.61 -1.49 14.75
N VAL A 1132 38.94 -2.34 13.99
CA VAL A 1132 38.45 -2.09 12.63
C VAL A 1132 37.00 -2.58 12.52
N ASP A 1133 36.26 -2.12 11.51
CA ASP A 1133 34.84 -2.53 11.29
C ASP A 1133 33.91 -2.19 12.49
N MET A 1134 34.05 -0.99 13.04
CA MET A 1134 33.43 -0.56 14.31
C MET A 1134 31.93 -0.20 14.23
N ASP A 1135 31.06 -1.20 14.17
CA ASP A 1135 29.65 -1.05 14.54
C ASP A 1135 29.48 -0.97 16.07
N ALA A 1136 29.10 0.18 16.61
CA ALA A 1136 29.07 0.43 18.05
C ALA A 1136 27.88 1.30 18.51
N LEU A 1137 27.69 1.36 19.82
CA LEU A 1137 26.76 2.26 20.50
C LEU A 1137 27.49 3.12 21.54
N SER A 1138 26.94 4.29 21.87
CA SER A 1138 27.33 5.04 23.06
C SER A 1138 26.68 4.45 24.32
N SER A 1139 27.26 4.74 25.48
CA SER A 1139 26.77 4.30 26.80
C SER A 1139 25.31 4.67 27.08
N GLU A 1140 24.82 5.79 26.52
CA GLU A 1140 23.42 6.22 26.63
C GLU A 1140 22.42 5.19 26.05
N PHE A 1141 22.80 4.53 24.95
CA PHE A 1141 21.96 3.50 24.32
C PHE A 1141 22.24 2.08 24.84
N MET A 1142 23.28 1.90 25.67
CA MET A 1142 23.66 0.61 26.25
C MET A 1142 22.82 0.27 27.50
N VAL A 1143 21.52 0.07 27.30
CA VAL A 1143 20.59 -0.43 28.33
C VAL A 1143 21.10 -1.72 28.98
N SER A 1144 20.73 -1.96 30.25
CA SER A 1144 21.42 -2.91 31.15
C SER A 1144 21.66 -4.32 30.58
N PHE A 1145 20.77 -4.84 29.72
CA PHE A 1145 20.96 -6.16 29.10
C PHE A 1145 21.99 -6.15 27.95
N LEU A 1146 22.08 -5.05 27.18
CA LEU A 1146 23.10 -4.88 26.13
C LEU A 1146 24.49 -4.73 26.76
N MET A 1147 24.61 -3.96 27.85
CA MET A 1147 25.88 -3.83 28.57
C MET A 1147 26.37 -5.18 29.14
N GLN A 1148 25.46 -6.01 29.66
CA GLN A 1148 25.78 -7.37 30.11
C GLN A 1148 26.14 -8.35 28.98
N ASP A 1149 25.67 -8.13 27.76
CA ASP A 1149 26.07 -8.92 26.59
C ASP A 1149 27.45 -8.46 26.05
N TYR A 1150 27.67 -7.14 25.97
CA TYR A 1150 28.95 -6.53 25.63
C TYR A 1150 30.09 -7.03 26.53
N GLU A 1151 29.95 -6.90 27.86
CA GLU A 1151 30.97 -7.38 28.80
C GLU A 1151 31.22 -8.89 28.66
N ARG A 1152 30.17 -9.69 28.47
CA ARG A 1152 30.30 -11.14 28.25
C ARG A 1152 31.06 -11.47 26.96
N LYS A 1153 30.86 -10.69 25.89
CA LYS A 1153 31.57 -10.81 24.62
C LYS A 1153 33.03 -10.35 24.75
N LYS A 1154 33.29 -9.20 25.40
CA LYS A 1154 34.62 -8.66 25.72
C LYS A 1154 35.48 -9.68 26.48
N GLN A 1155 34.96 -10.24 27.57
CA GLN A 1155 35.66 -11.27 28.35
C GLN A 1155 35.93 -12.55 27.53
N ARG A 1156 35.01 -12.94 26.63
CA ARG A 1156 35.23 -14.06 25.71
C ARG A 1156 36.35 -13.78 24.71
N LEU A 1157 36.38 -12.57 24.14
CA LEU A 1157 37.39 -12.18 23.15
C LEU A 1157 38.78 -12.06 23.78
N LEU A 1158 38.90 -11.45 24.96
CA LEU A 1158 40.14 -11.41 25.73
C LEU A 1158 40.70 -12.81 26.02
N LYS A 1159 39.84 -13.77 26.34
CA LYS A 1159 40.23 -15.18 26.52
C LYS A 1159 40.69 -15.87 25.23
N GLN A 1160 40.11 -15.51 24.07
CA GLN A 1160 40.56 -16.01 22.76
C GLN A 1160 41.93 -15.40 22.40
N TYR A 1161 42.09 -14.10 22.60
CA TYR A 1161 43.33 -13.36 22.37
C TYR A 1161 44.50 -13.88 23.22
N ALA A 1162 44.26 -14.21 24.49
CA ALA A 1162 45.27 -14.78 25.38
C ALA A 1162 45.88 -16.11 24.86
N ALA A 1163 45.21 -16.81 23.93
CA ALA A 1163 45.75 -18.02 23.28
C ALA A 1163 46.65 -17.73 22.07
N LEU A 1164 46.67 -16.49 21.56
CA LEU A 1164 47.57 -16.02 20.49
C LEU A 1164 48.93 -15.58 21.05
N VAL A 1165 48.96 -15.12 22.30
CA VAL A 1165 50.15 -14.64 23.00
C VAL A 1165 51.00 -15.80 23.49
N ALA A 1166 52.31 -15.71 23.26
CA ALA A 1166 53.28 -16.66 23.76
C ALA A 1166 53.23 -16.74 25.30
N LYS A 1167 53.42 -17.95 25.82
CA LYS A 1167 53.70 -18.12 27.26
C LYS A 1167 55.00 -17.38 27.57
N ALA A 1168 55.01 -16.65 28.68
CA ALA A 1168 56.27 -16.11 29.20
C ALA A 1168 57.20 -17.29 29.56
N PRO A 1169 58.53 -17.13 29.38
CA PRO A 1169 59.51 -18.14 29.77
C PRO A 1169 59.47 -18.43 31.28
#